data_AF-A0A182NIE8-F1
#
_entry.id   AF-A0A182NIE8-F1
#
_cell.length_a   1.000
_cell.length_b   1.000
_cell.length_c   1.000
_cell.angle_alpha   90.00
_cell.angle_beta   90.00
_cell.angle_gamma   90.00
#
_symmetry.space_group_name_H-M   'P 1'
#
loop_
_entity.id
_entity.type
_entity.pdbx_description
1 polymer ?
#
loop_
_entity_poly.entity_id
_entity_poly.type
_entity_poly.pdbx_seq_one_letter_code
_entity_poly.pdbx_strand_id
1 'polypeptide(L)'
;MAPPVRILTISLCNVTVLLLAVLATVGPASGQALITPLDSPLLSSKYRGLREIMFNFIGQTGHNKNKFLVNLKKGKLQKQFGPDEPFFCNTTGMRSATVPTSVDRLLPGDIDIVGAIGDSLTAGNGAMATNILEVLIENKGLSWSIGGQGTWRQYLTLPNILKEYNPKLYGYPTKDGLSSRKSSLFNAAEGGAMSQDIPYQARNLVKRMLSDRKVDIANHWKMITLMIGGNDFCAEICYMATPEKILQYHEKNIVSALRTFRDYLPRTFVNLAASPKVDILAKFKNKPQECVSMHVVECPCLLATRFRQQRSRYVKLIEDWNMLQMDIAAREEFHRKPDFAVVYQPFTMNLTFPETPDGGTDFTYMSLDCFHLSQKGYALASNALWNNMLEPVGGKSMNWEREFTLFKCPTAGMPRLTVSAQNVNTMKIITDVLVPLPALVLLLQACGTTVAQKEQTFLDGPPFLALFRNLRDLIFNTVGANSENPKRLNVAREQRKLQTPVPPDQPFPCPTEGMRSAVVPSSVHELRPGDIDVVAALGDSLTAGTGVVATDILELIVENRGLSWSIGGQGTWRQYLTLPNILKVFNLNLTGYVEADSLSTHRASRFDVAEIGGMSQDLPHQARNLIKRMRADRSVDIQKQWKMITILIGHNDFCSRVCYLPEPEKALIQHEQNLLEALRLLRKYLPRTMINIVAAIDVGVLRTFNPRPASCVTTHTAECSCVFGLRFAAMQPRLERIMQRWNRIQEAVAERDEFQRTADFVVNYQPFPEGLTLPTLPNGDTDPGLASVDCFHFSQRGHALAANSYWNNLLEMVGNKSVLVQREFERFNCPMEGRPYLATRSNSLNRELQRR
;
A
#
# COMPACT_ATOMS: atom_id res chain seq x y z
N MET A 1 -20.48 4.08 -46.48
CA MET A 1 -19.62 2.91 -46.24
C MET A 1 -18.56 3.31 -45.24
N ALA A 2 -18.71 2.89 -43.98
CA ALA A 2 -17.75 3.08 -42.90
C ALA A 2 -17.13 1.71 -42.56
N PRO A 3 -15.83 1.62 -42.22
CA PRO A 3 -15.19 0.33 -41.97
C PRO A 3 -15.59 -0.23 -40.59
N PRO A 4 -15.52 -1.55 -40.39
CA PRO A 4 -16.07 -2.20 -39.21
C PRO A 4 -15.17 -2.02 -37.98
N VAL A 5 -15.77 -1.64 -36.87
CA VAL A 5 -15.16 -1.68 -35.53
C VAL A 5 -15.07 -3.16 -35.11
N ARG A 6 -13.86 -3.71 -35.06
CA ARG A 6 -13.60 -5.02 -34.46
C ARG A 6 -13.69 -4.90 -32.94
N ILE A 7 -14.79 -5.37 -32.38
CA ILE A 7 -14.92 -5.65 -30.94
C ILE A 7 -14.09 -6.90 -30.65
N LEU A 8 -12.99 -6.74 -29.91
CA LEU A 8 -12.21 -7.87 -29.39
C LEU A 8 -12.86 -8.36 -28.09
N THR A 9 -13.67 -9.40 -28.17
CA THR A 9 -14.11 -10.19 -27.03
C THR A 9 -12.93 -11.02 -26.52
N ILE A 10 -12.28 -10.59 -25.44
CA ILE A 10 -11.26 -11.38 -24.75
C ILE A 10 -11.94 -12.10 -23.57
N SER A 11 -11.99 -13.43 -23.63
CA SER A 11 -12.50 -14.30 -22.57
C SER A 11 -11.67 -14.15 -21.29
N LEU A 12 -12.32 -13.68 -20.22
CA LEU A 12 -11.77 -13.30 -18.90
C LEU A 12 -11.35 -14.49 -18.01
N CYS A 13 -11.35 -15.73 -18.51
CA CYS A 13 -11.16 -16.92 -17.68
C CYS A 13 -9.69 -17.19 -17.27
N ASN A 14 -8.70 -16.57 -17.93
CA ASN A 14 -7.27 -16.87 -17.71
C ASN A 14 -6.51 -15.83 -16.87
N VAL A 15 -7.11 -14.68 -16.54
CA VAL A 15 -6.50 -13.59 -15.76
C VAL A 15 -6.74 -13.80 -14.24
N THR A 16 -7.89 -14.38 -13.90
CA THR A 16 -8.36 -14.67 -12.54
C THR A 16 -7.96 -16.05 -12.02
N VAL A 17 -7.11 -16.80 -12.72
CA VAL A 17 -6.37 -17.96 -12.15
C VAL A 17 -4.91 -17.59 -11.98
N LEU A 18 -4.57 -16.32 -12.19
CA LEU A 18 -3.24 -15.77 -12.25
C LEU A 18 -3.10 -14.59 -11.26
N LEU A 19 -3.73 -14.57 -10.08
CA LEU A 19 -3.35 -13.66 -8.95
C LEU A 19 -3.09 -14.40 -7.60
N LEU A 20 -3.67 -15.59 -7.53
CA LEU A 20 -3.75 -16.59 -6.46
C LEU A 20 -2.50 -17.35 -5.98
N ALA A 21 -1.76 -18.03 -6.84
CA ALA A 21 -0.63 -18.84 -6.40
C ALA A 21 0.64 -18.04 -6.61
N VAL A 22 0.62 -16.80 -6.06
CA VAL A 22 1.58 -15.85 -5.42
C VAL A 22 2.23 -16.21 -4.09
N LEU A 23 1.44 -16.95 -3.33
CA LEU A 23 1.56 -17.03 -1.89
C LEU A 23 1.02 -18.40 -1.49
N ALA A 24 1.48 -19.51 -2.07
CA ALA A 24 0.92 -20.84 -1.74
C ALA A 24 1.91 -22.02 -1.63
N THR A 25 3.20 -21.89 -1.93
CA THR A 25 4.07 -23.09 -1.99
C THR A 25 5.42 -22.89 -1.32
N VAL A 26 5.52 -23.39 -0.08
CA VAL A 26 6.56 -24.25 0.53
C VAL A 26 6.62 -23.92 2.03
N GLY A 27 6.15 -24.86 2.85
CA GLY A 27 6.25 -24.77 4.31
C GLY A 27 7.70 -24.91 4.79
N PRO A 28 8.05 -24.43 5.99
CA PRO A 28 9.40 -24.53 6.50
C PRO A 28 9.67 -25.98 6.92
N ALA A 29 10.50 -26.68 6.14
CA ALA A 29 11.47 -27.56 6.75
C ALA A 29 12.60 -26.67 7.28
N SER A 30 13.02 -26.93 8.52
CA SER A 30 14.07 -26.24 9.24
C SER A 30 15.29 -25.97 8.32
N GLY A 31 15.56 -24.71 8.00
CA GLY A 31 16.84 -24.29 7.41
C GLY A 31 16.94 -24.08 5.88
N GLN A 32 15.86 -23.96 5.11
CA GLN A 32 15.96 -23.63 3.66
C GLN A 32 15.28 -22.30 3.27
N ALA A 33 15.79 -21.68 2.19
CA ALA A 33 15.51 -20.30 1.75
C ALA A 33 14.02 -20.02 1.48
N LEU A 34 13.52 -18.85 1.92
CA LEU A 34 12.18 -18.36 1.60
C LEU A 34 12.00 -18.23 0.07
N ILE A 35 10.87 -18.73 -0.44
CA ILE A 35 10.44 -18.57 -1.84
C ILE A 35 9.62 -17.27 -1.95
N THR A 36 10.03 -16.32 -2.80
CA THR A 36 9.33 -15.04 -3.02
C THR A 36 8.28 -15.11 -4.14
N PRO A 37 7.42 -14.07 -4.33
CA PRO A 37 6.58 -13.87 -5.51
C PRO A 37 7.28 -14.07 -6.85
N LEU A 38 8.58 -13.80 -6.92
CA LEU A 38 9.37 -13.96 -8.13
C LEU A 38 9.95 -15.37 -8.27
N ASP A 39 10.19 -16.08 -7.15
CA ASP A 39 10.78 -17.42 -7.16
C ASP A 39 9.85 -18.54 -7.58
N SER A 40 8.52 -18.41 -7.44
CA SER A 40 7.60 -19.43 -7.97
C SER A 40 6.92 -19.00 -9.28
N PRO A 41 6.90 -19.88 -10.31
CA PRO A 41 6.40 -19.54 -11.65
C PRO A 41 4.95 -19.09 -11.66
N LEU A 42 4.15 -19.75 -10.82
CA LEU A 42 2.75 -19.43 -10.65
C LEU A 42 2.58 -18.16 -9.84
N LEU A 43 3.55 -17.75 -9.02
CA LEU A 43 3.49 -16.53 -8.23
C LEU A 43 3.92 -15.32 -9.13
N SER A 44 4.95 -15.52 -9.94
CA SER A 44 5.55 -14.49 -10.80
C SER A 44 4.64 -14.03 -11.94
N SER A 45 3.90 -14.96 -12.57
CA SER A 45 3.02 -14.67 -13.71
C SER A 45 1.89 -13.67 -13.39
N LYS A 46 1.58 -13.58 -12.11
CA LYS A 46 0.37 -13.02 -11.54
C LYS A 46 0.52 -11.59 -11.06
N TYR A 47 1.51 -11.41 -10.20
CA TYR A 47 2.06 -10.12 -9.81
C TYR A 47 2.45 -9.29 -11.05
N ARG A 48 3.00 -9.95 -12.09
CA ARG A 48 3.21 -9.33 -13.41
C ARG A 48 1.90 -8.85 -14.03
N GLY A 49 0.83 -9.64 -14.03
CA GLY A 49 -0.48 -9.25 -14.57
C GLY A 49 -1.05 -7.97 -13.94
N LEU A 50 -1.00 -7.83 -12.61
CA LEU A 50 -1.45 -6.60 -11.93
C LEU A 50 -0.61 -5.38 -12.30
N ARG A 51 0.72 -5.54 -12.31
CA ARG A 51 1.63 -4.47 -12.72
C ARG A 51 1.40 -4.07 -14.17
N GLU A 52 1.11 -5.04 -15.05
CA GLU A 52 0.76 -4.77 -16.46
C GLU A 52 -0.52 -3.94 -16.58
N ILE A 53 -1.56 -4.22 -15.78
CA ILE A 53 -2.80 -3.43 -15.74
C ILE A 53 -2.51 -2.00 -15.27
N MET A 54 -1.83 -1.85 -14.13
CA MET A 54 -1.48 -0.54 -13.58
C MET A 54 -0.63 0.29 -14.55
N PHE A 55 0.37 -0.34 -15.16
CA PHE A 55 1.24 0.29 -16.16
C PHE A 55 0.45 0.75 -17.39
N ASN A 56 -0.50 -0.06 -17.86
CA ASN A 56 -1.34 0.31 -19.01
C ASN A 56 -2.35 1.40 -18.67
N PHE A 57 -2.88 1.43 -17.45
CA PHE A 57 -3.81 2.44 -16.98
C PHE A 57 -3.15 3.81 -16.86
N ILE A 58 -2.01 3.89 -16.17
CA ILE A 58 -1.26 5.15 -16.00
C ILE A 58 -0.69 5.61 -17.35
N GLY A 59 -0.22 4.66 -18.16
CA GLY A 59 0.36 4.92 -19.46
C GLY A 59 1.84 5.33 -19.41
N GLN A 60 2.47 5.37 -20.59
CA GLN A 60 3.89 5.69 -20.71
C GLN A 60 4.13 7.19 -20.47
N THR A 61 5.16 7.49 -19.69
CA THR A 61 5.58 8.86 -19.35
C THR A 61 6.89 9.23 -20.05
N GLY A 62 7.79 8.27 -20.30
CA GLY A 62 9.12 8.49 -20.85
C GLY A 62 9.14 9.05 -22.27
N HIS A 63 8.17 8.69 -23.11
CA HIS A 63 8.06 9.14 -24.51
C HIS A 63 7.00 10.24 -24.72
N ASN A 64 6.38 10.72 -23.63
CA ASN A 64 5.31 11.68 -23.75
C ASN A 64 5.87 13.11 -23.87
N LYS A 65 5.69 13.73 -25.04
CA LYS A 65 6.17 15.09 -25.35
C LYS A 65 5.67 16.13 -24.35
N ASN A 66 4.42 16.04 -23.90
CA ASN A 66 3.87 16.99 -22.92
C ASN A 66 4.54 16.82 -21.56
N LYS A 67 4.75 15.58 -21.11
CA LYS A 67 5.45 15.29 -19.85
C LYS A 67 6.91 15.74 -19.92
N PHE A 68 7.56 15.59 -21.07
CA PHE A 68 8.90 16.13 -21.31
C PHE A 68 8.93 17.65 -21.14
N LEU A 69 8.05 18.39 -21.82
CA LEU A 69 7.99 19.85 -21.73
C LEU A 69 7.68 20.34 -20.31
N VAL A 70 6.79 19.65 -19.59
CA VAL A 70 6.48 19.95 -18.19
C VAL A 70 7.70 19.75 -17.30
N ASN A 71 8.39 18.62 -17.41
CA ASN A 71 9.58 18.36 -16.60
C ASN A 71 10.75 19.28 -16.97
N LEU A 72 10.90 19.63 -18.25
CA LEU A 72 11.87 20.63 -18.71
C LEU A 72 11.60 21.99 -18.05
N LYS A 73 10.35 22.46 -18.10
CA LYS A 73 9.94 23.72 -17.46
C LYS A 73 10.14 23.71 -15.94
N LYS A 74 9.95 22.56 -15.31
CA LYS A 74 10.17 22.36 -13.86
C LYS A 74 11.64 22.15 -13.48
N GLY A 75 12.57 22.16 -14.44
CA GLY A 75 13.99 21.92 -14.20
C GLY A 75 14.31 20.49 -13.74
N LYS A 76 13.40 19.53 -13.93
CA LYS A 76 13.55 18.11 -13.53
C LYS A 76 14.26 17.25 -14.58
N LEU A 77 14.68 17.87 -15.68
CA LEU A 77 15.56 17.25 -16.68
C LEU A 77 16.96 17.83 -16.54
N GLN A 78 17.96 17.03 -16.92
CA GLN A 78 19.33 17.52 -17.08
C GLN A 78 19.42 18.64 -18.12
N LYS A 79 20.59 19.32 -18.19
CA LYS A 79 20.92 20.20 -19.33
C LYS A 79 20.75 19.43 -20.65
N GLN A 80 20.00 20.03 -21.57
CA GLN A 80 19.85 19.52 -22.93
C GLN A 80 20.98 20.10 -23.80
N PHE A 81 21.73 19.23 -24.46
CA PHE A 81 22.87 19.62 -25.29
C PHE A 81 22.49 19.66 -26.78
N GLY A 82 23.08 20.58 -27.53
CA GLY A 82 22.94 20.69 -28.98
C GLY A 82 23.57 19.52 -29.73
N PRO A 83 23.16 19.26 -30.98
CA PRO A 83 23.71 18.18 -31.80
C PRO A 83 25.23 18.32 -32.03
N ASP A 84 25.71 19.56 -32.12
CA ASP A 84 27.12 19.87 -32.41
C ASP A 84 28.00 19.99 -31.16
N GLU A 85 27.43 19.94 -29.95
CA GLU A 85 28.24 19.94 -28.72
C GLU A 85 29.02 18.61 -28.63
N PRO A 86 30.36 18.65 -28.50
CA PRO A 86 31.18 17.45 -28.44
C PRO A 86 30.97 16.71 -27.11
N PHE A 87 31.15 15.40 -27.13
CA PHE A 87 31.18 14.61 -25.91
C PHE A 87 32.42 14.99 -25.06
N PHE A 88 32.31 14.86 -23.73
CA PHE A 88 33.32 15.31 -22.76
C PHE A 88 34.70 14.67 -22.96
N CYS A 89 34.75 13.46 -23.52
CA CYS A 89 35.96 12.66 -23.66
C CYS A 89 36.31 12.40 -25.12
N ASN A 90 37.61 12.27 -25.41
CA ASN A 90 38.06 11.73 -26.69
C ASN A 90 37.85 10.22 -26.71
N THR A 91 36.99 9.74 -27.61
CA THR A 91 36.63 8.31 -27.71
C THR A 91 37.46 7.55 -28.75
N THR A 92 38.34 8.25 -29.49
CA THR A 92 39.19 7.65 -30.53
C THR A 92 40.16 6.63 -29.92
N GLY A 93 40.18 5.41 -30.45
CA GLY A 93 41.07 4.35 -29.98
C GLY A 93 40.68 3.72 -28.63
N MET A 94 39.48 4.01 -28.10
CA MET A 94 39.01 3.49 -26.82
C MET A 94 38.29 2.13 -26.91
N ARG A 95 38.45 1.42 -28.03
CA ARG A 95 38.09 0.02 -28.21
C ARG A 95 39.33 -0.73 -28.64
N SER A 96 39.59 -1.86 -28.00
CA SER A 96 40.77 -2.68 -28.24
C SER A 96 40.74 -3.25 -29.66
N ALA A 97 41.91 -3.30 -30.31
CA ALA A 97 42.04 -3.88 -31.65
C ALA A 97 41.72 -5.39 -31.66
N THR A 98 41.95 -6.07 -30.54
CA THR A 98 41.57 -7.47 -30.31
C THR A 98 40.75 -7.57 -29.03
N VAL A 99 39.79 -8.50 -29.00
CA VAL A 99 38.90 -8.68 -27.84
C VAL A 99 39.76 -9.07 -26.62
N PRO A 100 39.78 -8.26 -25.53
CA PRO A 100 40.67 -8.51 -24.41
C PRO A 100 40.25 -9.77 -23.65
N THR A 101 41.21 -10.57 -23.22
CA THR A 101 40.97 -11.83 -22.48
C THR A 101 40.92 -11.66 -20.97
N SER A 102 41.28 -10.48 -20.44
CA SER A 102 41.20 -10.19 -19.01
C SER A 102 40.51 -8.84 -18.76
N VAL A 103 39.82 -8.78 -17.63
CA VAL A 103 39.08 -7.60 -17.18
C VAL A 103 40.02 -6.43 -16.85
N ASP A 104 41.27 -6.70 -16.48
CA ASP A 104 42.32 -5.69 -16.25
C ASP A 104 42.79 -4.97 -17.51
N ARG A 105 42.35 -5.43 -18.69
CA ARG A 105 42.64 -4.85 -20.00
C ARG A 105 41.43 -4.18 -20.64
N LEU A 106 40.30 -4.12 -19.93
CA LEU A 106 39.03 -3.70 -20.50
C LEU A 106 38.95 -2.17 -20.68
N LEU A 107 38.78 -1.74 -21.92
CA LEU A 107 38.46 -0.36 -22.26
C LEU A 107 36.94 -0.16 -22.30
N PRO A 108 36.43 1.08 -22.11
CA PRO A 108 34.98 1.32 -22.20
C PRO A 108 34.36 0.88 -23.52
N GLY A 109 35.09 1.04 -24.63
CA GLY A 109 34.63 0.62 -25.95
C GLY A 109 34.62 -0.89 -26.15
N ASP A 110 35.22 -1.69 -25.26
CA ASP A 110 35.20 -3.15 -25.33
C ASP A 110 33.91 -3.76 -24.76
N ILE A 111 33.12 -2.98 -24.00
CA ILE A 111 31.83 -3.43 -23.49
C ILE A 111 30.84 -3.54 -24.63
N ASP A 112 30.33 -4.75 -24.87
CA ASP A 112 29.36 -5.03 -25.92
C ASP A 112 27.93 -5.09 -25.38
N ILE A 113 27.78 -5.64 -24.17
CA ILE A 113 26.48 -5.91 -23.56
C ILE A 113 26.38 -5.25 -22.19
N VAL A 114 25.26 -4.60 -21.91
CA VAL A 114 24.93 -4.07 -20.58
C VAL A 114 23.71 -4.78 -20.00
N GLY A 115 23.68 -4.97 -18.68
CA GLY A 115 22.54 -5.49 -17.95
C GLY A 115 22.44 -4.88 -16.55
N ALA A 116 21.28 -5.00 -15.91
CA ALA A 116 21.12 -4.59 -14.53
C ALA A 116 20.06 -5.39 -13.77
N ILE A 117 20.28 -5.54 -12.46
CA ILE A 117 19.33 -6.08 -11.49
C ILE A 117 19.25 -5.13 -10.29
N GLY A 118 18.11 -5.07 -9.60
CA GLY A 118 17.90 -4.17 -8.48
C GLY A 118 16.43 -3.88 -8.17
N ASP A 119 16.21 -2.79 -7.45
CA ASP A 119 14.89 -2.29 -7.06
C ASP A 119 14.37 -1.17 -7.99
N SER A 120 13.43 -0.37 -7.50
CA SER A 120 12.78 0.73 -8.21
C SER A 120 13.74 1.82 -8.71
N LEU A 121 14.85 2.08 -8.01
CA LEU A 121 15.85 3.05 -8.49
C LEU A 121 16.57 2.51 -9.73
N THR A 122 16.86 1.22 -9.77
CA THR A 122 17.47 0.55 -10.94
C THR A 122 16.46 0.34 -12.07
N ALA A 123 15.17 0.20 -11.75
CA ALA A 123 14.08 0.18 -12.74
C ALA A 123 13.79 1.56 -13.35
N GLY A 124 14.26 2.65 -12.73
CA GLY A 124 14.05 4.01 -13.21
C GLY A 124 12.68 4.57 -12.86
N ASN A 125 12.09 4.16 -11.73
CA ASN A 125 10.76 4.60 -11.33
C ASN A 125 10.63 6.12 -11.27
N GLY A 126 9.54 6.63 -11.85
CA GLY A 126 9.11 8.03 -11.70
C GLY A 126 10.03 9.08 -12.34
N ALA A 127 11.00 8.70 -13.18
CA ALA A 127 11.96 9.64 -13.78
C ALA A 127 11.27 10.82 -14.50
N MET A 128 10.11 10.58 -15.09
CA MET A 128 9.31 11.57 -15.84
C MET A 128 7.95 11.88 -15.20
N ALA A 129 7.76 11.54 -13.94
CA ALA A 129 6.48 11.71 -13.25
C ALA A 129 6.07 13.18 -13.14
N THR A 130 4.81 13.46 -13.46
CA THR A 130 4.17 14.79 -13.34
C THR A 130 2.96 14.78 -12.40
N ASN A 131 2.54 13.60 -11.95
CA ASN A 131 1.64 13.36 -10.81
C ASN A 131 2.14 12.14 -10.02
N ILE A 132 1.55 11.89 -8.85
CA ILE A 132 2.05 10.88 -7.91
C ILE A 132 1.84 9.44 -8.40
N LEU A 133 0.78 9.15 -9.17
CA LEU A 133 0.53 7.81 -9.70
C LEU A 133 1.61 7.40 -10.71
N GLU A 134 2.12 8.37 -11.46
CA GLU A 134 3.19 8.18 -12.44
C GLU A 134 4.53 7.76 -11.83
N VAL A 135 4.71 7.85 -10.51
CA VAL A 135 5.88 7.31 -9.80
C VAL A 135 5.98 5.79 -9.93
N LEU A 136 4.84 5.11 -10.08
CA LEU A 136 4.77 3.66 -10.29
C LEU A 136 5.25 3.23 -11.68
N ILE A 137 5.43 4.16 -12.62
CA ILE A 137 5.94 3.85 -13.96
C ILE A 137 7.44 3.61 -13.91
N GLU A 138 7.84 2.41 -14.35
CA GLU A 138 9.24 2.06 -14.56
C GLU A 138 9.75 2.69 -15.87
N ASN A 139 10.36 3.86 -15.77
CA ASN A 139 11.02 4.50 -16.90
C ASN A 139 12.36 3.82 -17.18
N LYS A 140 12.34 2.52 -17.51
CA LYS A 140 13.54 1.70 -17.72
C LYS A 140 14.49 2.29 -18.75
N GLY A 141 13.96 2.91 -19.81
CA GLY A 141 14.75 3.63 -20.82
C GLY A 141 15.54 4.83 -20.29
N LEU A 142 15.15 5.39 -19.14
CA LEU A 142 15.76 6.53 -18.46
C LEU A 142 16.51 6.13 -17.17
N SER A 143 16.57 4.83 -16.85
CA SER A 143 17.29 4.34 -15.68
C SER A 143 18.76 4.72 -15.75
N TRP A 144 19.30 5.23 -14.64
CA TRP A 144 20.67 5.72 -14.53
C TRP A 144 21.73 4.68 -14.91
N SER A 145 21.51 3.41 -14.60
CA SER A 145 22.50 2.34 -14.75
C SER A 145 22.36 1.54 -16.04
N ILE A 146 21.21 1.58 -16.71
CA ILE A 146 20.93 0.67 -17.84
C ILE A 146 19.98 1.24 -18.90
N GLY A 147 19.41 2.43 -18.73
CA GLY A 147 18.55 3.06 -19.73
C GLY A 147 19.34 3.50 -20.96
N GLY A 148 18.77 3.42 -22.16
CA GLY A 148 19.40 3.92 -23.39
C GLY A 148 18.47 4.70 -24.30
N GLN A 149 17.38 5.24 -23.74
CA GLN A 149 16.50 6.18 -24.43
C GLN A 149 17.30 7.44 -24.80
N GLY A 150 17.14 7.92 -26.03
CA GLY A 150 17.86 9.11 -26.52
C GLY A 150 19.39 8.93 -26.56
N THR A 151 20.11 10.01 -26.29
CA THR A 151 21.58 10.08 -26.21
C THR A 151 21.99 10.81 -24.94
N TRP A 152 23.28 10.86 -24.61
CA TRP A 152 23.78 11.58 -23.42
C TRP A 152 23.37 13.07 -23.41
N ARG A 153 23.14 13.64 -24.60
CA ARG A 153 22.68 15.02 -24.80
C ARG A 153 21.29 15.28 -24.24
N GLN A 154 20.42 14.27 -24.31
CA GLN A 154 19.04 14.35 -23.83
C GLN A 154 18.90 13.73 -22.45
N TYR A 155 19.45 12.53 -22.28
CA TYR A 155 19.37 11.70 -21.08
C TYR A 155 20.73 11.04 -20.83
N LEU A 156 21.43 11.45 -19.78
CA LEU A 156 22.68 10.86 -19.34
C LEU A 156 22.33 9.60 -18.56
N THR A 157 22.77 8.48 -19.09
CA THR A 157 22.68 7.15 -18.49
C THR A 157 24.00 6.45 -18.77
N LEU A 158 24.34 5.41 -18.01
CA LEU A 158 25.56 4.65 -18.26
C LEU A 158 25.63 4.11 -19.72
N PRO A 159 24.57 3.51 -20.29
CA PRO A 159 24.60 3.10 -21.70
C PRO A 159 24.73 4.27 -22.68
N ASN A 160 24.12 5.43 -22.39
CA ASN A 160 24.25 6.61 -23.25
C ASN A 160 25.67 7.19 -23.25
N ILE A 161 26.45 6.97 -22.20
CA ILE A 161 27.90 7.25 -22.16
C ILE A 161 28.65 6.19 -22.99
N LEU A 162 28.41 4.90 -22.73
CA LEU A 162 29.11 3.80 -23.39
C LEU A 162 28.89 3.77 -24.92
N LYS A 163 27.73 4.23 -25.41
CA LYS A 163 27.46 4.37 -26.86
C LYS A 163 28.45 5.28 -27.60
N GLU A 164 29.03 6.27 -26.91
CA GLU A 164 30.04 7.15 -27.51
C GLU A 164 31.38 6.42 -27.73
N TYR A 165 31.64 5.36 -26.95
CA TYR A 165 32.81 4.50 -27.07
C TYR A 165 32.56 3.26 -27.95
N ASN A 166 31.33 2.73 -27.91
CA ASN A 166 30.88 1.60 -28.71
C ASN A 166 29.45 1.84 -29.24
N PRO A 167 29.30 2.32 -30.48
CA PRO A 167 27.98 2.51 -31.10
C PRO A 167 27.17 1.22 -31.28
N LYS A 168 27.80 0.05 -31.19
CA LYS A 168 27.16 -1.27 -31.29
C LYS A 168 26.72 -1.85 -29.94
N LEU A 169 26.84 -1.09 -28.85
CA LEU A 169 26.39 -1.50 -27.52
C LEU A 169 24.94 -2.02 -27.54
N TYR A 170 24.68 -3.12 -26.83
CA TYR A 170 23.37 -3.76 -26.77
C TYR A 170 22.94 -4.10 -25.33
N GLY A 171 21.64 -4.34 -25.12
CA GLY A 171 21.08 -4.80 -23.84
C GLY A 171 20.28 -3.76 -23.05
N TYR A 172 20.39 -2.48 -23.41
CA TYR A 172 19.67 -1.40 -22.73
C TYR A 172 18.22 -1.22 -23.24
N PRO A 173 17.21 -1.07 -22.36
CA PRO A 173 15.88 -0.62 -22.74
C PRO A 173 15.90 0.81 -23.30
N THR A 174 15.01 1.10 -24.23
CA THR A 174 14.83 2.45 -24.80
C THR A 174 13.48 3.06 -24.48
N LYS A 175 12.62 2.37 -23.72
CA LYS A 175 11.24 2.79 -23.40
C LYS A 175 10.89 2.42 -21.96
N ASP A 176 9.76 2.94 -21.51
CA ASP A 176 9.11 2.47 -20.29
C ASP A 176 8.72 1.00 -20.44
N GLY A 177 8.73 0.27 -19.34
CA GLY A 177 8.25 -1.10 -19.35
C GLY A 177 8.60 -1.85 -18.09
N LEU A 178 7.80 -2.85 -17.79
CA LEU A 178 8.05 -3.77 -16.69
C LEU A 178 9.12 -4.80 -17.09
N SER A 179 9.77 -5.39 -16.10
CA SER A 179 10.73 -6.49 -16.31
C SER A 179 10.15 -7.64 -17.14
N SER A 180 8.83 -7.89 -17.08
CA SER A 180 8.12 -8.90 -17.88
C SER A 180 8.10 -8.62 -19.38
N ARG A 181 8.21 -7.35 -19.80
CA ARG A 181 8.09 -6.96 -21.20
C ARG A 181 9.41 -7.14 -21.93
N LYS A 182 9.36 -7.52 -23.21
CA LYS A 182 10.54 -7.55 -24.10
C LYS A 182 11.24 -6.19 -24.19
N SER A 183 10.50 -5.09 -24.01
CA SER A 183 11.05 -3.73 -24.01
C SER A 183 12.03 -3.47 -22.86
N SER A 184 12.02 -4.28 -21.80
CA SER A 184 12.97 -4.17 -20.67
C SER A 184 14.37 -4.70 -21.01
N LEU A 185 14.52 -5.49 -22.08
CA LEU A 185 15.77 -6.14 -22.48
C LEU A 185 16.50 -6.75 -21.26
N PHE A 186 17.70 -6.26 -20.94
CA PHE A 186 18.54 -6.78 -19.86
C PHE A 186 18.46 -5.95 -18.57
N ASN A 187 17.46 -5.07 -18.43
CA ASN A 187 17.04 -4.52 -17.14
C ASN A 187 16.02 -5.45 -16.48
N ALA A 188 16.51 -6.29 -15.55
CA ALA A 188 15.69 -7.21 -14.77
C ALA A 188 15.30 -6.67 -13.38
N ALA A 189 15.60 -5.40 -13.08
CA ALA A 189 15.18 -4.74 -11.85
C ALA A 189 13.66 -4.55 -11.77
N GLU A 190 13.12 -4.50 -10.56
CA GLU A 190 11.67 -4.39 -10.32
C GLU A 190 11.37 -3.49 -9.12
N GLY A 191 10.33 -2.66 -9.24
CA GLY A 191 9.83 -1.90 -8.09
C GLY A 191 9.39 -2.81 -6.95
N GLY A 192 9.76 -2.45 -5.71
CA GLY A 192 9.49 -3.23 -4.50
C GLY A 192 10.39 -4.45 -4.28
N ALA A 193 11.36 -4.73 -5.17
CA ALA A 193 12.29 -5.84 -4.98
C ALA A 193 13.18 -5.64 -3.75
N MET A 194 13.43 -6.73 -3.02
CA MET A 194 14.28 -6.77 -1.84
C MET A 194 15.45 -7.73 -2.06
N SER A 195 16.37 -7.82 -1.09
CA SER A 195 17.55 -8.68 -1.16
C SER A 195 17.25 -10.14 -1.53
N GLN A 196 16.14 -10.68 -1.02
CA GLN A 196 15.67 -12.03 -1.34
C GLN A 196 15.38 -12.26 -2.83
N ASP A 197 15.10 -11.21 -3.61
CA ASP A 197 14.80 -11.32 -5.04
C ASP A 197 16.06 -11.29 -5.93
N ILE A 198 17.24 -10.95 -5.37
CA ILE A 198 18.51 -10.86 -6.10
C ILE A 198 18.84 -12.14 -6.88
N PRO A 199 18.78 -13.36 -6.29
CA PRO A 199 19.12 -14.58 -7.00
C PRO A 199 18.19 -14.85 -8.19
N TYR A 200 16.90 -14.54 -8.04
CA TYR A 200 15.94 -14.66 -9.13
C TYR A 200 16.28 -13.72 -10.29
N GLN A 201 16.49 -12.44 -10.00
CA GLN A 201 16.79 -11.46 -11.03
C GLN A 201 18.07 -11.82 -11.78
N ALA A 202 19.10 -12.32 -11.08
CA ALA A 202 20.34 -12.80 -11.69
C ALA A 202 20.10 -13.96 -12.66
N ARG A 203 19.36 -15.01 -12.24
CA ARG A 203 19.02 -16.14 -13.11
C ARG A 203 18.20 -15.71 -14.32
N ASN A 204 17.24 -14.81 -14.13
CA ASN A 204 16.42 -14.25 -15.21
C ASN A 204 17.28 -13.46 -16.22
N LEU A 205 18.21 -12.64 -15.73
CA LEU A 205 19.14 -11.88 -16.57
C LEU A 205 20.04 -12.81 -17.39
N VAL A 206 20.67 -13.81 -16.75
CA VAL A 206 21.49 -14.82 -17.43
C VAL A 206 20.68 -15.54 -18.51
N LYS A 207 19.45 -15.98 -18.18
CA LYS A 207 18.57 -16.66 -19.15
C LYS A 207 18.26 -15.78 -20.36
N ARG A 208 18.02 -14.48 -20.16
CA ARG A 208 17.77 -13.54 -21.27
C ARG A 208 18.99 -13.40 -22.17
N MET A 209 20.17 -13.25 -21.58
CA MET A 209 21.41 -13.15 -22.36
C MET A 209 21.69 -14.45 -23.14
N LEU A 210 21.58 -15.61 -22.49
CA LEU A 210 21.80 -16.92 -23.14
C LEU A 210 20.81 -17.20 -24.29
N SER A 211 19.62 -16.61 -24.27
CA SER A 211 18.58 -16.84 -25.29
C SER A 211 18.51 -15.77 -26.37
N ASP A 212 19.25 -14.67 -26.22
CA ASP A 212 19.26 -13.59 -27.20
C ASP A 212 20.36 -13.83 -28.25
N ARG A 213 19.96 -14.02 -29.51
CA ARG A 213 20.88 -14.28 -30.63
C ARG A 213 21.86 -13.14 -30.91
N LYS A 214 21.62 -11.95 -30.38
CA LYS A 214 22.53 -10.80 -30.48
C LYS A 214 23.64 -10.84 -29.42
N VAL A 215 23.59 -11.78 -28.49
CA VAL A 215 24.60 -11.95 -27.44
C VAL A 215 25.47 -13.16 -27.78
N ASP A 216 26.69 -12.89 -28.22
CA ASP A 216 27.74 -13.91 -28.22
C ASP A 216 28.27 -14.06 -26.79
N ILE A 217 27.74 -15.05 -26.08
CA ILE A 217 28.05 -15.26 -24.65
C ILE A 217 29.55 -15.48 -24.42
N ALA A 218 30.25 -16.15 -25.35
CA ALA A 218 31.65 -16.50 -25.19
C ALA A 218 32.60 -15.33 -25.51
N ASN A 219 32.23 -14.47 -26.46
CA ASN A 219 33.11 -13.43 -26.97
C ASN A 219 32.77 -12.01 -26.52
N HIS A 220 31.49 -11.69 -26.29
CA HIS A 220 31.11 -10.36 -25.84
C HIS A 220 31.51 -10.09 -24.40
N TRP A 221 31.96 -8.87 -24.11
CA TRP A 221 32.10 -8.39 -22.73
C TRP A 221 30.76 -7.86 -22.20
N LYS A 222 30.38 -8.32 -21.01
CA LYS A 222 29.17 -7.91 -20.29
C LYS A 222 29.53 -6.95 -19.15
N MET A 223 28.79 -5.87 -19.02
CA MET A 223 28.79 -5.01 -17.83
C MET A 223 27.44 -5.11 -17.12
N ILE A 224 27.43 -5.60 -15.88
CA ILE A 224 26.20 -5.77 -15.08
C ILE A 224 26.22 -4.81 -13.89
N THR A 225 25.16 -4.03 -13.70
CA THR A 225 25.02 -3.16 -12.52
C THR A 225 23.99 -3.71 -11.54
N LEU A 226 24.35 -3.81 -10.26
CA LEU A 226 23.51 -4.26 -9.16
C LEU A 226 23.40 -3.15 -8.11
N MET A 227 22.18 -2.69 -7.80
CA MET A 227 21.90 -1.84 -6.64
C MET A 227 20.56 -2.26 -6.02
N ILE A 228 20.56 -2.58 -4.73
CA ILE A 228 19.38 -3.04 -4.00
C ILE A 228 19.53 -2.86 -2.49
N GLY A 229 18.42 -2.58 -1.82
CA GLY A 229 18.34 -2.52 -0.37
C GLY A 229 17.36 -1.47 0.15
N GLY A 230 16.92 -0.53 -0.70
CA GLY A 230 16.00 0.53 -0.29
C GLY A 230 14.74 -0.04 0.37
N ASN A 231 14.13 -1.04 -0.25
CA ASN A 231 12.91 -1.69 0.27
C ASN A 231 13.17 -2.48 1.57
N ASP A 232 14.30 -3.18 1.68
CA ASP A 232 14.71 -3.89 2.90
C ASP A 232 14.78 -2.89 4.08
N PHE A 233 15.45 -1.75 3.87
CA PHE A 233 15.64 -0.71 4.88
C PHE A 233 14.34 0.01 5.26
N CYS A 234 13.48 0.21 4.28
CA CYS A 234 12.31 1.06 4.40
C CYS A 234 11.05 0.31 4.85
N ALA A 235 10.91 -0.95 4.48
CA ALA A 235 9.68 -1.72 4.66
C ALA A 235 9.87 -3.07 5.40
N GLU A 236 11.09 -3.59 5.56
CA GLU A 236 11.30 -4.92 6.15
C GLU A 236 11.91 -4.90 7.55
N ILE A 237 13.06 -4.21 7.73
CA ILE A 237 13.89 -4.34 8.94
C ILE A 237 13.15 -4.06 10.25
N CYS A 238 12.15 -3.19 10.23
CA CYS A 238 11.40 -2.80 11.43
C CYS A 238 10.33 -3.82 11.86
N TYR A 239 10.04 -4.83 11.02
CA TYR A 239 9.10 -5.91 11.33
C TYR A 239 9.79 -7.26 11.59
N MET A 240 11.12 -7.28 11.56
CA MET A 240 11.90 -8.46 11.92
C MET A 240 12.00 -8.54 13.44
N ALA A 241 11.78 -9.74 13.99
CA ALA A 241 12.04 -9.99 15.42
C ALA A 241 13.51 -9.76 15.79
N THR A 242 14.43 -9.99 14.83
CA THR A 242 15.86 -9.72 14.96
C THR A 242 16.37 -9.04 13.68
N PRO A 243 16.31 -7.70 13.60
CA PRO A 243 16.72 -6.92 12.43
C PRO A 243 18.14 -7.22 11.92
N GLU A 244 19.08 -7.56 12.81
CA GLU A 244 20.48 -7.87 12.47
C GLU A 244 20.62 -9.05 11.49
N LYS A 245 19.65 -9.97 11.48
CA LYS A 245 19.66 -11.11 10.55
C LYS A 245 19.55 -10.70 9.08
N ILE A 246 19.11 -9.46 8.80
CA ILE A 246 19.01 -8.96 7.43
C ILE A 246 20.37 -9.01 6.71
N LEU A 247 21.48 -8.79 7.43
CA LEU A 247 22.85 -8.85 6.90
C LEU A 247 23.20 -10.27 6.41
N GLN A 248 22.88 -11.28 7.21
CA GLN A 248 23.14 -12.69 6.86
C GLN A 248 22.31 -13.12 5.64
N TYR A 249 21.05 -12.70 5.58
CA TYR A 249 20.20 -12.97 4.41
C TYR A 249 20.75 -12.27 3.16
N HIS A 250 21.18 -11.02 3.30
CA HIS A 250 21.75 -10.29 2.19
C HIS A 250 23.02 -10.90 1.64
N GLU A 251 23.97 -11.25 2.50
CA GLU A 251 25.20 -11.95 2.10
C GLU A 251 24.88 -13.19 1.28
N LYS A 252 23.98 -14.05 1.77
CA LYS A 252 23.59 -15.28 1.09
C LYS A 252 23.05 -15.00 -0.32
N ASN A 253 22.16 -14.03 -0.45
CA ASN A 253 21.47 -13.74 -1.70
C ASN A 253 22.40 -13.10 -2.73
N ILE A 254 23.21 -12.13 -2.32
CA ILE A 254 24.12 -11.44 -3.22
C ILE A 254 25.26 -12.36 -3.69
N VAL A 255 25.85 -13.16 -2.79
CA VAL A 255 26.88 -14.15 -3.16
C VAL A 255 26.30 -15.17 -4.16
N SER A 256 25.05 -15.60 -3.97
CA SER A 256 24.37 -16.49 -4.93
C SER A 256 24.26 -15.88 -6.34
N ALA A 257 23.88 -14.60 -6.45
CA ALA A 257 23.81 -13.92 -7.74
C ALA A 257 25.19 -13.69 -8.39
N LEU A 258 26.18 -13.25 -7.61
CA LEU A 258 27.54 -13.05 -8.12
C LEU A 258 28.16 -14.35 -8.62
N ARG A 259 27.96 -15.47 -7.90
CA ARG A 259 28.35 -16.81 -8.37
C ARG A 259 27.61 -17.20 -9.65
N THR A 260 26.31 -16.90 -9.73
CA THR A 260 25.52 -17.13 -10.96
C THR A 260 26.10 -16.39 -12.16
N PHE A 261 26.51 -15.13 -12.01
CA PHE A 261 27.17 -14.40 -13.09
C PHE A 261 28.54 -14.98 -13.43
N ARG A 262 29.38 -15.28 -12.43
CA ARG A 262 30.72 -15.86 -12.61
C ARG A 262 30.71 -17.19 -13.34
N ASP A 263 29.69 -18.00 -13.08
CA ASP A 263 29.63 -19.39 -13.54
C ASP A 263 28.96 -19.50 -14.92
N TYR A 264 28.03 -18.61 -15.26
CA TYR A 264 27.26 -18.68 -16.51
C TYR A 264 27.57 -17.56 -17.53
N LEU A 265 28.23 -16.48 -17.13
CA LEU A 265 28.59 -15.36 -18.01
C LEU A 265 30.12 -15.13 -17.97
N PRO A 266 30.91 -15.79 -18.83
CA PRO A 266 32.34 -15.46 -18.98
C PRO A 266 32.51 -14.01 -19.40
N ARG A 267 33.69 -13.40 -19.32
CA ARG A 267 33.90 -11.99 -19.76
C ARG A 267 32.87 -11.01 -19.17
N THR A 268 32.79 -10.93 -17.85
CA THR A 268 31.79 -10.10 -17.15
C THR A 268 32.44 -9.20 -16.09
N PHE A 269 32.12 -7.92 -16.17
CA PHE A 269 32.45 -6.92 -15.16
C PHE A 269 31.16 -6.54 -14.41
N VAL A 270 31.16 -6.68 -13.09
CA VAL A 270 29.99 -6.37 -12.25
C VAL A 270 30.24 -5.11 -11.43
N ASN A 271 29.40 -4.09 -11.63
CA ASN A 271 29.27 -2.95 -10.73
C ASN A 271 28.34 -3.31 -9.58
N LEU A 272 28.87 -3.42 -8.37
CA LEU A 272 28.08 -3.51 -7.15
C LEU A 272 27.95 -2.11 -6.53
N ALA A 273 26.85 -1.41 -6.81
CA ALA A 273 26.64 -0.07 -6.32
C ALA A 273 26.04 -0.08 -4.91
N ALA A 274 26.58 0.79 -4.05
CA ALA A 274 26.09 0.98 -2.70
C ALA A 274 24.63 1.45 -2.69
N SER A 275 23.85 0.95 -1.74
CA SER A 275 22.51 1.49 -1.52
C SER A 275 22.59 2.75 -0.65
N PRO A 276 21.89 3.83 -1.02
CA PRO A 276 21.99 5.10 -0.30
C PRO A 276 21.52 4.96 1.14
N LYS A 277 22.19 5.67 2.06
CA LYS A 277 21.69 5.83 3.42
C LYS A 277 20.42 6.67 3.40
N VAL A 278 19.28 6.00 3.50
CA VAL A 278 17.94 6.59 3.38
C VAL A 278 17.57 7.54 4.55
N ASP A 279 18.38 7.63 5.61
CA ASP A 279 18.22 8.67 6.64
C ASP A 279 18.50 10.08 6.11
N ILE A 280 19.16 10.21 4.96
CA ILE A 280 19.30 11.49 4.24
C ILE A 280 17.95 12.17 3.98
N LEU A 281 16.90 11.37 3.77
CA LEU A 281 15.55 11.86 3.57
C LEU A 281 15.06 12.66 4.79
N ALA A 282 15.52 12.35 6.00
CA ALA A 282 15.20 13.13 7.20
C ALA A 282 15.97 14.46 7.27
N LYS A 283 17.08 14.59 6.52
CA LYS A 283 17.99 15.75 6.51
C LYS A 283 17.62 16.80 5.44
N PHE A 284 16.67 16.51 4.55
CA PHE A 284 16.23 17.48 3.54
C PHE A 284 15.64 18.73 4.17
N LYS A 285 16.12 19.88 3.70
CA LYS A 285 15.70 21.21 4.11
C LYS A 285 14.55 21.69 3.22
N ASN A 286 13.65 22.49 3.78
CA ASN A 286 12.51 23.07 3.05
C ASN A 286 11.65 22.03 2.34
N LYS A 287 11.47 20.86 2.97
CA LYS A 287 10.81 19.71 2.37
C LYS A 287 9.33 20.01 2.07
N PRO A 288 8.87 19.87 0.81
CA PRO A 288 7.46 19.96 0.47
C PRO A 288 6.61 18.97 1.29
N GLN A 289 5.38 19.35 1.60
CA GLN A 289 4.52 18.53 2.45
C GLN A 289 4.23 17.17 1.79
N GLU A 290 4.09 17.15 0.46
CA GLU A 290 3.94 15.96 -0.37
C GLU A 290 5.05 14.95 -0.09
N CYS A 291 6.30 15.42 -0.08
CA CYS A 291 7.47 14.62 0.20
C CYS A 291 7.44 14.06 1.63
N VAL A 292 7.08 14.88 2.63
CA VAL A 292 7.03 14.45 4.03
C VAL A 292 6.12 13.22 4.18
N SER A 293 4.96 13.23 3.53
CA SER A 293 3.99 12.14 3.61
C SER A 293 4.44 10.91 2.82
N MET A 294 4.88 11.10 1.59
CA MET A 294 5.36 9.99 0.75
C MET A 294 6.56 9.29 1.38
N HIS A 295 7.45 10.02 2.02
CA HIS A 295 8.56 9.46 2.79
C HIS A 295 8.11 8.49 3.90
N VAL A 296 6.98 8.73 4.56
CA VAL A 296 6.46 7.80 5.60
C VAL A 296 5.80 6.58 4.96
N VAL A 297 5.17 6.73 3.80
CA VAL A 297 4.56 5.61 3.05
C VAL A 297 5.63 4.72 2.44
N GLU A 298 6.60 5.30 1.75
CA GLU A 298 7.69 4.60 1.06
C GLU A 298 8.74 4.08 2.05
N CYS A 299 8.98 4.80 3.15
CA CYS A 299 10.03 4.45 4.12
C CYS A 299 9.59 4.53 5.60
N PRO A 300 8.54 3.77 5.99
CA PRO A 300 8.01 3.80 7.34
C PRO A 300 9.03 3.40 8.40
N CYS A 301 9.88 2.40 8.16
CA CYS A 301 10.84 1.90 9.15
C CYS A 301 11.78 2.99 9.69
N LEU A 302 12.16 3.97 8.85
CA LEU A 302 13.03 5.06 9.25
C LEU A 302 12.29 6.34 9.58
N LEU A 303 11.18 6.63 8.90
CA LEU A 303 10.58 7.97 8.93
C LEU A 303 9.29 8.03 9.77
N ALA A 304 8.64 6.90 10.05
CA ALA A 304 7.47 6.85 10.92
C ALA A 304 7.85 7.09 12.39
N THR A 305 6.97 7.81 13.12
CA THR A 305 7.22 8.17 14.52
C THR A 305 7.33 6.95 15.44
N ARG A 306 6.56 5.88 15.16
CA ARG A 306 6.57 4.64 15.96
C ARG A 306 7.94 3.97 16.07
N PHE A 307 8.84 4.21 15.11
CA PHE A 307 10.18 3.63 15.09
C PHE A 307 11.29 4.62 15.46
N ARG A 308 10.93 5.80 15.97
CA ARG A 308 11.90 6.85 16.29
C ARG A 308 13.04 6.36 17.20
N GLN A 309 12.73 5.55 18.21
CA GLN A 309 13.74 5.01 19.13
C GLN A 309 14.67 3.97 18.49
N GLN A 310 14.24 3.30 17.42
CA GLN A 310 15.03 2.28 16.72
C GLN A 310 15.81 2.85 15.53
N ARG A 311 15.60 4.12 15.17
CA ARG A 311 16.18 4.72 13.97
C ARG A 311 17.71 4.65 13.94
N SER A 312 18.39 4.95 15.04
CA SER A 312 19.87 4.88 15.10
C SER A 312 20.37 3.46 14.84
N ARG A 313 19.70 2.45 15.42
CA ARG A 313 19.98 1.03 15.18
C ARG A 313 19.80 0.66 13.72
N TYR A 314 18.71 1.12 13.09
CA TYR A 314 18.45 0.86 11.66
C TYR A 314 19.46 1.56 10.74
N VAL A 315 19.83 2.80 11.03
CA VAL A 315 20.88 3.50 10.28
C VAL A 315 22.20 2.76 10.37
N LYS A 316 22.56 2.26 11.56
CA LYS A 316 23.77 1.44 11.74
C LYS A 316 23.73 0.15 10.91
N LEU A 317 22.58 -0.52 10.82
CA LEU A 317 22.43 -1.70 9.97
C LEU A 317 22.62 -1.40 8.48
N ILE A 318 22.21 -0.22 8.01
CA ILE A 318 22.43 0.21 6.61
C ILE A 318 23.92 0.47 6.35
N GLU A 319 24.65 0.98 7.34
CA GLU A 319 26.11 1.13 7.26
C GLU A 319 26.79 -0.23 7.16
N ASP A 320 26.43 -1.15 8.07
CA ASP A 320 26.99 -2.49 8.11
C ASP A 320 26.64 -3.28 6.84
N TRP A 321 25.48 -3.04 6.23
CA TRP A 321 25.10 -3.60 4.93
C TRP A 321 26.04 -3.17 3.80
N ASN A 322 26.34 -1.87 3.71
CA ASN A 322 27.22 -1.35 2.67
C ASN A 322 28.68 -1.82 2.89
N MET A 323 29.13 -1.92 4.15
CA MET A 323 30.43 -2.51 4.48
C MET A 323 30.49 -3.99 4.08
N LEU A 324 29.44 -4.75 4.37
CA LEU A 324 29.32 -6.15 3.97
C LEU A 324 29.38 -6.31 2.43
N GLN A 325 28.72 -5.45 1.66
CA GLN A 325 28.82 -5.47 0.19
C GLN A 325 30.25 -5.20 -0.31
N MET A 326 30.95 -4.26 0.32
CA MET A 326 32.36 -3.96 0.01
C MET A 326 33.25 -5.19 0.27
N ASP A 327 33.09 -5.83 1.44
CA ASP A 327 33.82 -7.05 1.79
C ASP A 327 33.53 -8.21 0.83
N ILE A 328 32.27 -8.37 0.42
CA ILE A 328 31.86 -9.39 -0.55
C ILE A 328 32.51 -9.14 -1.91
N ALA A 329 32.54 -7.91 -2.41
CA ALA A 329 33.17 -7.57 -3.67
C ALA A 329 34.69 -7.83 -3.66
N ALA A 330 35.34 -7.71 -2.49
CA ALA A 330 36.76 -7.96 -2.32
C ALA A 330 37.13 -9.46 -2.19
N ARG A 331 36.15 -10.38 -2.10
CA ARG A 331 36.44 -11.81 -1.93
C ARG A 331 37.22 -12.36 -3.12
N GLU A 332 38.27 -13.11 -2.81
CA GLU A 332 39.15 -13.74 -3.79
C GLU A 332 38.37 -14.59 -4.83
N GLU A 333 37.26 -15.22 -4.42
CA GLU A 333 36.43 -16.06 -5.31
C GLU A 333 35.85 -15.32 -6.53
N PHE A 334 35.83 -13.99 -6.51
CA PHE A 334 35.37 -13.15 -7.62
C PHE A 334 36.51 -12.52 -8.43
N HIS A 335 37.77 -12.82 -8.09
CA HIS A 335 38.97 -12.28 -8.75
C HIS A 335 39.96 -13.36 -9.23
N ARG A 336 39.64 -14.65 -9.03
CA ARG A 336 40.47 -15.78 -9.50
C ARG A 336 40.44 -16.01 -11.01
N LYS A 337 39.39 -15.54 -11.70
CA LYS A 337 39.25 -15.70 -13.15
C LYS A 337 39.71 -14.41 -13.84
N PRO A 338 40.54 -14.49 -14.89
CA PRO A 338 40.98 -13.30 -15.61
C PRO A 338 39.81 -12.55 -16.27
N ASP A 339 38.73 -13.25 -16.61
CA ASP A 339 37.60 -12.72 -17.38
C ASP A 339 36.37 -12.36 -16.52
N PHE A 340 36.51 -12.32 -15.19
CA PHE A 340 35.42 -11.95 -14.29
C PHE A 340 35.91 -11.08 -13.13
N ALA A 341 35.24 -9.97 -12.84
CA ALA A 341 35.47 -9.19 -11.64
C ALA A 341 34.19 -8.54 -11.10
N VAL A 342 34.17 -8.34 -9.78
CA VAL A 342 33.14 -7.57 -9.07
C VAL A 342 33.83 -6.37 -8.44
N VAL A 343 33.31 -5.17 -8.72
CA VAL A 343 33.85 -3.92 -8.20
C VAL A 343 32.75 -3.17 -7.45
N TYR A 344 33.02 -2.85 -6.19
CA TYR A 344 32.13 -2.05 -5.36
C TYR A 344 32.21 -0.56 -5.76
N GLN A 345 31.06 0.08 -5.92
CA GLN A 345 30.92 1.48 -6.34
C GLN A 345 30.25 2.29 -5.22
N PRO A 346 31.01 2.93 -4.31
CA PRO A 346 30.48 3.51 -3.08
C PRO A 346 29.92 4.93 -3.19
N PHE A 347 29.70 5.47 -4.40
CA PHE A 347 29.33 6.87 -4.64
C PHE A 347 28.03 7.38 -3.95
N THR A 348 27.27 6.51 -3.29
CA THR A 348 26.05 6.86 -2.52
C THR A 348 26.20 6.67 -1.00
N MET A 349 27.36 6.22 -0.50
CA MET A 349 27.54 5.90 0.91
C MET A 349 27.49 7.13 1.82
N ASN A 350 28.08 8.24 1.39
CA ASN A 350 28.11 9.53 2.10
C ASN A 350 27.35 10.59 1.28
N LEU A 351 26.19 10.20 0.78
CA LEU A 351 25.38 11.01 -0.11
C LEU A 351 25.03 12.38 0.51
N THR A 352 25.19 13.45 -0.27
CA THR A 352 24.62 14.77 0.03
C THR A 352 23.77 15.23 -1.14
N PHE A 353 22.63 15.87 -0.90
CA PHE A 353 21.81 16.38 -2.00
C PHE A 353 22.24 17.79 -2.40
N PRO A 354 22.22 18.12 -3.71
CA PRO A 354 22.44 19.49 -4.16
C PRO A 354 21.48 20.47 -3.47
N GLU A 355 22.00 21.65 -3.14
CA GLU A 355 21.22 22.73 -2.53
C GLU A 355 20.82 23.78 -3.57
N THR A 356 19.70 24.44 -3.35
CA THR A 356 19.28 25.63 -4.10
C THR A 356 20.10 26.85 -3.66
N PRO A 357 20.11 27.96 -4.43
CA PRO A 357 20.87 29.16 -4.05
C PRO A 357 20.51 29.75 -2.68
N ASP A 358 19.30 29.49 -2.18
CA ASP A 358 18.81 29.86 -0.84
C ASP A 358 19.16 28.83 0.25
N GLY A 359 19.96 27.81 -0.05
CA GLY A 359 20.42 26.79 0.91
C GLY A 359 19.40 25.69 1.26
N GLY A 360 18.28 25.62 0.53
CA GLY A 360 17.29 24.55 0.61
C GLY A 360 17.71 23.30 -0.17
N THR A 361 17.02 22.17 0.02
CA THR A 361 17.28 20.98 -0.81
C THR A 361 16.71 21.16 -2.22
N ASP A 362 17.49 20.87 -3.26
CA ASP A 362 17.04 20.96 -4.65
C ASP A 362 16.19 19.74 -5.06
N PHE A 363 14.87 19.86 -4.87
CA PHE A 363 13.89 18.83 -5.25
C PHE A 363 13.72 18.67 -6.77
N THR A 364 14.43 19.43 -7.62
CA THR A 364 14.45 19.15 -9.06
C THR A 364 15.16 17.83 -9.39
N TYR A 365 16.05 17.36 -8.51
CA TYR A 365 16.70 16.05 -8.60
C TYR A 365 15.81 14.87 -8.18
N MET A 366 14.65 15.15 -7.60
CA MET A 366 13.74 14.13 -7.10
C MET A 366 12.49 13.97 -7.95
N SER A 367 11.88 12.80 -7.92
CA SER A 367 10.54 12.55 -8.43
C SER A 367 9.49 13.23 -7.53
N LEU A 368 8.20 13.00 -7.78
CA LEU A 368 7.11 13.65 -7.02
C LEU A 368 6.89 13.09 -5.62
N ASP A 369 7.39 11.89 -5.34
CA ASP A 369 7.40 11.30 -4.00
C ASP A 369 8.58 11.76 -3.13
N CYS A 370 9.56 12.43 -3.76
CA CYS A 370 10.80 12.88 -3.15
C CYS A 370 11.67 11.76 -2.56
N PHE A 371 11.39 10.53 -2.98
CA PHE A 371 12.10 9.33 -2.61
C PHE A 371 12.88 8.79 -3.82
N HIS A 372 12.19 8.62 -4.95
CA HIS A 372 12.82 8.27 -6.21
C HIS A 372 13.44 9.51 -6.88
N LEU A 373 14.39 9.29 -7.77
CA LEU A 373 15.05 10.36 -8.52
C LEU A 373 14.20 10.81 -9.72
N SER A 374 14.27 12.09 -10.07
CA SER A 374 13.82 12.56 -11.38
C SER A 374 14.82 12.12 -12.46
N GLN A 375 14.51 12.36 -13.73
CA GLN A 375 15.50 12.18 -14.80
C GLN A 375 16.81 12.93 -14.50
N LYS A 376 16.75 14.17 -14.00
CA LYS A 376 17.94 14.94 -13.59
C LYS A 376 18.72 14.25 -12.45
N GLY A 377 18.02 13.70 -11.46
CA GLY A 377 18.66 12.88 -10.41
C GLY A 377 19.29 11.61 -10.94
N TYR A 378 18.64 10.92 -11.88
CA TYR A 378 19.24 9.76 -12.53
C TYR A 378 20.49 10.12 -13.34
N ALA A 379 20.51 11.27 -14.03
CA ALA A 379 21.72 11.76 -14.70
C ALA A 379 22.88 11.98 -13.72
N LEU A 380 22.60 12.55 -12.55
CA LEU A 380 23.58 12.73 -11.47
C LEU A 380 24.17 11.39 -11.01
N ALA A 381 23.31 10.39 -10.77
CA ALA A 381 23.74 9.04 -10.39
C ALA A 381 24.56 8.35 -11.50
N SER A 382 24.20 8.52 -12.77
CA SER A 382 24.97 7.99 -13.91
C SER A 382 26.35 8.59 -14.02
N ASN A 383 26.48 9.91 -13.85
CA ASN A 383 27.75 10.61 -13.87
C ASN A 383 28.66 10.14 -12.73
N ALA A 384 28.09 10.00 -11.53
CA ALA A 384 28.80 9.52 -10.35
C ALA A 384 29.30 8.07 -10.55
N LEU A 385 28.45 7.14 -11.03
CA LEU A 385 28.87 5.77 -11.33
C LEU A 385 29.99 5.73 -12.37
N TRP A 386 29.86 6.50 -13.45
CA TRP A 386 30.89 6.57 -14.49
C TRP A 386 32.24 6.99 -13.94
N ASN A 387 32.28 8.08 -13.16
CA ASN A 387 33.49 8.55 -12.51
C ASN A 387 34.06 7.48 -11.56
N ASN A 388 33.21 6.81 -10.79
CA ASN A 388 33.61 5.79 -9.83
C ASN A 388 34.26 4.58 -10.49
N MET A 389 33.81 4.16 -11.68
CA MET A 389 34.44 3.08 -12.46
C MET A 389 35.85 3.43 -12.96
N LEU A 390 36.17 4.71 -13.10
CA LEU A 390 37.48 5.21 -13.53
C LEU A 390 38.42 5.52 -12.35
N GLU A 391 37.93 5.46 -11.12
CA GLU A 391 38.70 5.75 -9.90
C GLU A 391 39.37 4.51 -9.33
N PRO A 392 40.62 4.60 -8.85
CA PRO A 392 41.34 3.44 -8.30
C PRO A 392 40.57 2.80 -7.14
N VAL A 393 40.58 1.47 -7.07
CA VAL A 393 40.00 0.72 -5.96
C VAL A 393 40.67 1.14 -4.65
N GLY A 394 39.88 1.45 -3.63
CA GLY A 394 40.36 2.02 -2.35
C GLY A 394 40.41 3.56 -2.29
N GLY A 395 40.36 4.24 -3.45
CA GLY A 395 40.31 5.70 -3.57
C GLY A 395 39.07 6.22 -4.28
N LYS A 396 38.00 5.41 -4.29
CA LYS A 396 36.73 5.75 -4.95
C LYS A 396 35.97 6.81 -4.15
N SER A 397 35.35 7.73 -4.86
CA SER A 397 34.47 8.75 -4.30
C SER A 397 33.25 8.11 -3.63
N MET A 398 32.92 8.58 -2.43
CA MET A 398 31.81 8.07 -1.59
C MET A 398 30.54 8.91 -1.72
N ASN A 399 30.57 9.94 -2.57
CA ASN A 399 29.50 10.89 -2.82
C ASN A 399 29.48 11.27 -4.31
N TRP A 400 28.36 11.81 -4.79
CA TRP A 400 28.26 12.40 -6.12
C TRP A 400 28.63 13.88 -6.13
N GLU A 401 28.88 14.42 -7.33
CA GLU A 401 28.99 15.85 -7.61
C GLU A 401 27.95 16.22 -8.67
N ARG A 402 27.55 17.50 -8.73
CA ARG A 402 26.56 17.99 -9.72
C ARG A 402 26.88 17.48 -11.12
N GLU A 403 25.84 17.10 -11.85
CA GLU A 403 25.98 16.50 -13.17
C GLU A 403 26.78 17.41 -14.10
N PHE A 404 27.74 16.83 -14.84
CA PHE A 404 28.64 17.52 -15.75
C PHE A 404 29.67 18.50 -15.14
N THR A 405 29.71 18.74 -13.83
CA THR A 405 30.78 19.57 -13.23
C THR A 405 32.12 18.84 -13.23
N LEU A 406 32.08 17.54 -12.94
CA LEU A 406 33.21 16.63 -13.03
C LEU A 406 32.82 15.43 -13.89
N PHE A 407 33.44 15.31 -15.07
CA PHE A 407 33.28 14.16 -15.95
C PHE A 407 34.66 13.54 -16.22
N LYS A 408 34.97 12.41 -15.61
CA LYS A 408 36.27 11.75 -15.77
C LYS A 408 36.35 11.08 -17.14
N CYS A 409 37.50 11.24 -17.80
CA CYS A 409 37.78 10.62 -19.08
C CYS A 409 38.94 9.63 -18.95
N PRO A 410 38.88 8.46 -19.62
CA PRO A 410 40.04 7.57 -19.73
C PRO A 410 41.24 8.33 -20.32
N THR A 411 42.44 8.11 -19.77
CA THR A 411 43.68 8.76 -20.22
C THR A 411 44.71 7.73 -20.68
N ALA A 412 45.76 8.15 -21.41
CA ALA A 412 46.81 7.23 -21.85
C ALA A 412 47.50 6.46 -20.70
N GLY A 413 47.56 7.04 -19.49
CA GLY A 413 48.13 6.41 -18.29
C GLY A 413 47.17 5.50 -17.52
N MET A 414 45.85 5.73 -17.63
CA MET A 414 44.80 4.86 -17.07
C MET A 414 43.63 4.75 -18.06
N PRO A 415 43.78 4.03 -19.18
CA PRO A 415 42.73 3.97 -20.20
C PRO A 415 41.61 2.97 -19.85
N ARG A 416 41.75 2.23 -18.74
CA ARG A 416 41.01 1.01 -18.44
C ARG A 416 40.04 1.19 -17.27
N LEU A 417 39.02 0.35 -17.22
CA LEU A 417 38.16 0.23 -16.04
C LEU A 417 38.96 -0.32 -14.86
N THR A 418 38.75 0.26 -13.67
CA THR A 418 39.53 -0.10 -12.47
C THR A 418 38.95 -1.34 -11.78
N VAL A 419 39.74 -2.42 -11.72
CA VAL A 419 39.31 -3.75 -11.24
C VAL A 419 40.11 -4.30 -10.06
N SER A 420 41.31 -3.77 -9.80
CA SER A 420 42.15 -4.18 -8.68
C SER A 420 42.84 -2.97 -8.05
N ALA A 421 43.08 -3.02 -6.74
CA ALA A 421 44.01 -2.12 -6.08
C ALA A 421 45.42 -2.51 -6.58
N GLN A 422 45.97 -1.76 -7.53
CA GLN A 422 47.41 -1.85 -7.78
C GLN A 422 48.11 -1.58 -6.46
N ASN A 423 49.08 -2.43 -6.08
CA ASN A 423 49.87 -2.35 -4.85
C ASN A 423 50.40 -0.91 -4.63
N VAL A 424 49.63 -0.08 -3.93
CA VAL A 424 50.13 1.15 -3.32
C VAL A 424 50.72 0.70 -1.99
N ASN A 425 52.05 0.76 -1.90
CA ASN A 425 52.82 0.40 -0.71
C ASN A 425 52.13 0.85 0.58
N THR A 426 51.86 -0.12 1.44
CA THR A 426 51.28 0.02 2.76
C THR A 426 52.18 0.89 3.64
N MET A 427 51.83 2.17 3.82
CA MET A 427 52.40 2.95 4.91
C MET A 427 51.57 2.70 6.16
N LYS A 428 52.14 1.91 7.08
CA LYS A 428 51.70 1.74 8.47
C LYS A 428 51.29 3.09 9.05
N ILE A 429 50.04 3.21 9.48
CA ILE A 429 49.68 4.19 10.51
C ILE A 429 49.40 3.42 11.79
N ILE A 430 50.10 3.88 12.81
CA ILE A 430 50.36 3.31 14.12
C ILE A 430 49.06 3.32 14.94
N THR A 431 48.75 2.16 15.50
CA THR A 431 47.93 2.01 16.71
C THR A 431 48.64 2.70 17.86
N ASP A 432 47.98 3.65 18.50
CA ASP A 432 47.99 3.87 19.97
C ASP A 432 47.24 5.16 20.29
N VAL A 433 46.11 5.05 21.00
CA VAL A 433 45.87 5.81 22.23
C VAL A 433 44.97 4.96 23.13
N LEU A 434 45.50 4.68 24.30
CA LEU A 434 44.94 3.94 25.41
C LEU A 434 44.30 4.93 26.42
N VAL A 435 43.66 4.36 27.45
CA VAL A 435 43.31 4.94 28.78
C VAL A 435 41.97 5.73 28.88
N PRO A 436 41.32 5.83 30.07
CA PRO A 436 40.43 4.84 30.69
C PRO A 436 39.06 5.42 31.18
N LEU A 437 38.13 4.54 31.57
CA LEU A 437 37.00 4.84 32.47
C LEU A 437 37.46 4.77 33.94
N PRO A 438 37.04 5.68 34.84
CA PRO A 438 35.98 5.29 35.81
C PRO A 438 35.08 6.42 36.38
N ALA A 439 34.01 5.97 37.04
CA ALA A 439 33.06 6.67 37.95
C ALA A 439 31.94 7.47 37.26
N LEU A 440 30.68 7.52 37.71
CA LEU A 440 30.10 7.26 39.03
C LEU A 440 28.60 6.91 38.88
N VAL A 441 28.14 6.06 39.78
CA VAL A 441 26.76 5.64 40.03
C VAL A 441 25.98 6.72 40.82
N LEU A 442 24.64 6.70 40.68
CA LEU A 442 23.58 7.22 41.58
C LEU A 442 23.10 8.68 41.48
N LEU A 443 21.81 8.81 41.16
CA LEU A 443 20.70 9.61 41.77
C LEU A 443 19.62 9.71 40.67
N LEU A 444 18.32 9.39 40.77
CA LEU A 444 17.39 9.09 41.86
C LEU A 444 16.16 8.37 41.25
N GLN A 445 15.56 7.45 42.00
CA GLN A 445 14.14 7.11 41.87
C GLN A 445 13.28 8.23 42.50
N ALA A 446 12.14 8.58 41.90
CA ALA A 446 10.86 8.77 42.61
C ALA A 446 9.71 9.18 41.66
N CYS A 447 8.59 8.46 41.81
CA CYS A 447 7.19 8.86 41.59
C CYS A 447 6.74 9.46 40.26
N GLY A 448 6.08 8.61 39.47
CA GLY A 448 4.61 8.63 39.42
C GLY A 448 3.94 9.92 38.91
N THR A 449 3.65 9.94 37.62
CA THR A 449 2.28 10.18 37.13
C THR A 449 2.08 9.38 35.84
N THR A 450 1.12 8.48 35.87
CA THR A 450 0.52 7.85 34.71
C THR A 450 -0.16 8.93 33.87
N VAL A 451 0.57 9.55 32.95
CA VAL A 451 -0.06 10.15 31.79
C VAL A 451 -0.06 9.08 30.72
N ALA A 452 -1.22 8.45 30.54
CA ALA A 452 -1.51 7.70 29.32
C ALA A 452 -1.27 8.65 28.15
N GLN A 453 -0.09 8.54 27.53
CA GLN A 453 0.22 9.24 26.29
C GLN A 453 -0.75 8.69 25.26
N LYS A 454 -1.77 9.49 24.98
CA LYS A 454 -2.57 9.40 23.77
C LYS A 454 -1.57 9.28 22.62
N GLU A 455 -1.51 8.14 21.95
CA GLU A 455 -0.69 7.93 20.76
C GLU A 455 -1.22 8.83 19.63
N GLN A 456 -0.90 10.12 19.69
CA GLN A 456 -0.94 10.98 18.52
C GLN A 456 0.42 10.88 17.86
N THR A 457 0.43 10.28 16.68
CA THR A 457 1.59 10.21 15.81
C THR A 457 1.74 11.53 15.05
N PHE A 458 2.89 11.77 14.42
CA PHE A 458 3.04 12.89 13.48
C PHE A 458 2.00 12.84 12.33
N LEU A 459 1.44 11.67 12.01
CA LEU A 459 0.38 11.47 11.03
C LEU A 459 -0.96 12.06 11.49
N ASP A 460 -1.11 12.37 12.77
CA ASP A 460 -2.26 13.07 13.34
C ASP A 460 -2.07 14.59 13.39
N GLY A 461 -0.93 15.08 12.88
CA GLY A 461 -0.58 16.49 12.81
C GLY A 461 -1.34 17.25 11.71
N PRO A 462 -1.77 18.51 11.93
CA PRO A 462 -2.55 19.29 10.96
C PRO A 462 -1.96 19.38 9.53
N PRO A 463 -0.63 19.49 9.30
CA PRO A 463 -0.06 19.56 7.95
C PRO A 463 -0.14 18.23 7.18
N PHE A 464 0.10 17.10 7.87
CA PHE A 464 0.02 15.76 7.26
C PHE A 464 -1.43 15.40 6.94
N LEU A 465 -2.35 15.67 7.86
CA LEU A 465 -3.78 15.45 7.65
C LEU A 465 -4.29 16.27 6.46
N ALA A 466 -3.85 17.52 6.29
CA ALA A 466 -4.25 18.35 5.15
C ALA A 466 -3.78 17.74 3.82
N LEU A 467 -2.54 17.27 3.75
CA LEU A 467 -2.02 16.68 2.52
C LEU A 467 -2.61 15.30 2.21
N PHE A 468 -2.71 14.42 3.21
CA PHE A 468 -3.36 13.12 3.02
C PHE A 468 -4.80 13.30 2.53
N ARG A 469 -5.53 14.28 3.06
CA ARG A 469 -6.86 14.68 2.57
C ARG A 469 -6.79 15.17 1.12
N ASN A 470 -5.89 16.08 0.79
CA ASN A 470 -5.73 16.59 -0.57
C ASN A 470 -5.39 15.47 -1.58
N LEU A 471 -4.58 14.49 -1.19
CA LEU A 471 -4.25 13.33 -2.02
C LEU A 471 -5.47 12.43 -2.20
N ARG A 472 -6.18 12.09 -1.13
CA ARG A 472 -7.42 11.31 -1.22
C ARG A 472 -8.48 12.03 -2.05
N ASP A 473 -8.61 13.35 -1.89
CA ASP A 473 -9.48 14.20 -2.69
C ASP A 473 -9.08 14.17 -4.16
N LEU A 474 -7.79 14.30 -4.47
CA LEU A 474 -7.29 14.21 -5.85
C LEU A 474 -7.62 12.86 -6.48
N ILE A 475 -7.41 11.76 -5.76
CA ILE A 475 -7.69 10.41 -6.28
C ILE A 475 -9.21 10.22 -6.46
N PHE A 476 -10.01 10.60 -5.46
CA PHE A 476 -11.46 10.55 -5.52
C PHE A 476 -12.00 11.36 -6.71
N ASN A 477 -11.48 12.57 -6.94
CA ASN A 477 -11.88 13.42 -8.07
C ASN A 477 -11.38 12.90 -9.43
N THR A 478 -10.27 12.15 -9.45
CA THR A 478 -9.69 11.59 -10.69
C THR A 478 -10.47 10.35 -11.15
N VAL A 479 -10.82 9.45 -10.23
CA VAL A 479 -11.68 8.29 -10.53
C VAL A 479 -13.12 8.74 -10.75
N GLY A 480 -13.57 9.71 -9.96
CA GLY A 480 -14.89 10.32 -10.01
C GLY A 480 -15.95 9.52 -9.24
N ALA A 481 -17.00 10.22 -8.80
CA ALA A 481 -18.20 9.58 -8.25
C ALA A 481 -18.82 8.62 -9.28
N ASN A 482 -19.18 7.42 -8.83
CA ASN A 482 -19.68 6.35 -9.69
C ASN A 482 -21.10 5.88 -9.33
N SER A 483 -21.64 6.24 -8.16
CA SER A 483 -23.01 5.85 -7.76
C SER A 483 -24.12 6.57 -8.53
N GLU A 484 -23.82 7.67 -9.21
CA GLU A 484 -24.75 8.40 -10.08
C GLU A 484 -24.43 8.22 -11.57
N ASN A 485 -23.36 7.50 -11.92
CA ASN A 485 -22.94 7.34 -13.30
C ASN A 485 -23.78 6.25 -14.02
N PRO A 486 -24.62 6.59 -15.02
CA PRO A 486 -25.53 5.63 -15.62
C PRO A 486 -24.83 4.46 -16.31
N LYS A 487 -23.65 4.70 -16.90
CA LYS A 487 -22.86 3.64 -17.55
C LYS A 487 -22.35 2.63 -16.51
N ARG A 488 -21.84 3.13 -15.38
CA ARG A 488 -21.34 2.27 -14.29
C ARG A 488 -22.47 1.49 -13.63
N LEU A 489 -23.59 2.15 -13.36
CA LEU A 489 -24.78 1.49 -12.81
C LEU A 489 -25.32 0.41 -13.74
N ASN A 490 -25.29 0.61 -15.06
CA ASN A 490 -25.69 -0.41 -16.02
C ASN A 490 -24.77 -1.65 -15.96
N VAL A 491 -23.45 -1.45 -15.94
CA VAL A 491 -22.49 -2.55 -15.79
C VAL A 491 -22.68 -3.27 -14.44
N ALA A 492 -22.84 -2.52 -13.34
CA ALA A 492 -23.11 -3.12 -12.02
C ALA A 492 -24.42 -3.94 -12.02
N ARG A 493 -25.45 -3.48 -12.74
CA ARG A 493 -26.71 -4.22 -12.91
C ARG A 493 -26.53 -5.51 -13.72
N GLU A 494 -25.77 -5.45 -14.82
CA GLU A 494 -25.41 -6.63 -15.62
C GLU A 494 -24.63 -7.65 -14.80
N GLN A 495 -23.77 -7.19 -13.90
CA GLN A 495 -23.03 -8.02 -12.92
C GLN A 495 -23.90 -8.49 -11.74
N ARG A 496 -25.21 -8.19 -11.72
CA ARG A 496 -26.14 -8.50 -10.62
C ARG A 496 -25.67 -7.99 -9.26
N LYS A 497 -25.00 -6.84 -9.23
CA LYS A 497 -24.51 -6.17 -8.01
C LYS A 497 -25.46 -5.15 -7.42
N LEU A 498 -26.49 -4.78 -8.18
CA LEU A 498 -27.55 -3.87 -7.74
C LEU A 498 -28.81 -4.66 -7.40
N GLN A 499 -29.47 -4.26 -6.32
CA GLN A 499 -30.80 -4.72 -5.94
C GLN A 499 -31.76 -4.51 -7.11
N THR A 500 -32.62 -5.48 -7.35
CA THR A 500 -33.72 -5.33 -8.30
C THR A 500 -34.67 -4.23 -7.79
N PRO A 501 -34.93 -3.17 -8.56
CA PRO A 501 -35.83 -2.12 -8.11
C PRO A 501 -37.22 -2.66 -7.78
N VAL A 502 -37.75 -2.25 -6.64
CA VAL A 502 -39.12 -2.59 -6.23
C VAL A 502 -40.10 -1.68 -6.99
N PRO A 503 -41.16 -2.24 -7.63
CA PRO A 503 -42.14 -1.45 -8.37
C PRO A 503 -42.82 -0.35 -7.52
N PRO A 504 -43.17 0.81 -8.11
CA PRO A 504 -43.81 1.91 -7.38
C PRO A 504 -45.16 1.54 -6.73
N ASP A 505 -45.91 0.65 -7.37
CA ASP A 505 -47.22 0.13 -6.95
C ASP A 505 -47.13 -0.90 -5.83
N GLN A 506 -45.95 -1.51 -5.61
CA GLN A 506 -45.75 -2.40 -4.48
C GLN A 506 -45.66 -1.59 -3.16
N PRO A 507 -46.55 -1.86 -2.18
CA PRO A 507 -46.52 -1.16 -0.91
C PRO A 507 -45.29 -1.57 -0.08
N PHE A 508 -44.92 -0.71 0.87
CA PHE A 508 -43.89 -1.07 1.84
C PHE A 508 -44.35 -2.29 2.67
N PRO A 509 -43.49 -3.27 3.00
CA PRO A 509 -43.93 -4.53 3.61
C PRO A 509 -44.61 -4.40 4.98
N CYS A 510 -44.44 -3.27 5.67
CA CYS A 510 -44.93 -3.05 7.02
C CYS A 510 -45.99 -1.96 7.11
N PRO A 511 -46.91 -2.04 8.09
CA PRO A 511 -47.80 -0.94 8.40
C PRO A 511 -46.99 0.28 8.87
N THR A 512 -47.32 1.45 8.35
CA THR A 512 -46.62 2.71 8.65
C THR A 512 -47.43 3.63 9.54
N GLU A 513 -48.75 3.45 9.59
CA GLU A 513 -49.65 4.26 10.40
C GLU A 513 -49.41 4.04 11.90
N GLY A 514 -49.40 5.13 12.68
CA GLY A 514 -49.15 5.08 14.12
C GLY A 514 -47.70 4.70 14.53
N MET A 515 -46.77 4.54 13.59
CA MET A 515 -45.39 4.12 13.87
C MET A 515 -44.45 5.26 14.26
N ARG A 516 -44.93 6.51 14.26
CA ARG A 516 -44.33 7.63 14.98
C ARG A 516 -45.23 7.98 16.15
N SER A 517 -44.67 8.11 17.34
CA SER A 517 -45.42 8.40 18.55
C SER A 517 -46.02 9.80 18.49
N ALA A 518 -47.28 9.95 18.94
CA ALA A 518 -47.95 11.25 18.97
C ALA A 518 -47.26 12.25 19.91
N VAL A 519 -46.61 11.74 20.95
CA VAL A 519 -45.75 12.49 21.87
C VAL A 519 -44.36 11.88 21.81
N VAL A 520 -43.33 12.73 21.74
CA VAL A 520 -41.93 12.27 21.72
C VAL A 520 -41.66 11.43 22.98
N PRO A 521 -41.28 10.15 22.85
CA PRO A 521 -41.08 9.28 24.01
C PRO A 521 -40.01 9.84 24.94
N SER A 522 -40.19 9.67 26.25
CA SER A 522 -39.18 10.01 27.26
C SER A 522 -38.17 8.88 27.46
N SER A 523 -38.54 7.65 27.06
CA SER A 523 -37.74 6.44 27.23
C SER A 523 -37.29 5.84 25.90
N VAL A 524 -36.03 5.43 25.85
CA VAL A 524 -35.39 4.71 24.73
C VAL A 524 -36.02 3.32 24.52
N HIS A 525 -36.68 2.80 25.55
CA HIS A 525 -37.36 1.50 25.53
C HIS A 525 -38.76 1.56 24.89
N GLU A 526 -39.24 2.76 24.58
CA GLU A 526 -40.56 3.03 23.98
C GLU A 526 -40.44 3.64 22.58
N LEU A 527 -39.24 3.59 21.97
CA LEU A 527 -39.03 4.14 20.63
C LEU A 527 -39.66 3.25 19.58
N ARG A 528 -40.58 3.81 18.81
CA ARG A 528 -41.05 3.26 17.55
C ARG A 528 -40.09 3.66 16.42
N PRO A 529 -40.08 2.97 15.27
CA PRO A 529 -39.18 3.34 14.18
C PRO A 529 -39.31 4.80 13.73
N GLY A 530 -40.54 5.31 13.73
CA GLY A 530 -40.82 6.70 13.36
C GLY A 530 -40.33 7.71 14.38
N ASP A 531 -39.93 7.32 15.60
CA ASP A 531 -39.43 8.24 16.63
C ASP A 531 -37.95 8.57 16.46
N ILE A 532 -37.23 7.86 15.60
CA ILE A 532 -35.83 8.15 15.29
C ILE A 532 -35.76 9.37 14.37
N ASP A 533 -35.10 10.43 14.84
CA ASP A 533 -34.97 11.69 14.09
C ASP A 533 -33.62 11.80 13.37
N VAL A 534 -32.57 11.22 13.94
CA VAL A 534 -31.21 11.33 13.40
C VAL A 534 -30.51 9.97 13.38
N VAL A 535 -29.87 9.66 12.26
CA VAL A 535 -28.97 8.50 12.12
C VAL A 535 -27.51 8.92 12.01
N ALA A 536 -26.60 8.09 12.51
CA ALA A 536 -25.15 8.28 12.39
C ALA A 536 -24.42 6.94 12.41
N ALA A 537 -23.18 6.92 11.94
CA ALA A 537 -22.38 5.70 11.96
C ALA A 537 -20.88 5.94 12.24
N LEU A 538 -20.29 5.00 12.98
CA LEU A 538 -18.85 4.86 13.21
C LEU A 538 -18.42 3.49 12.65
N GLY A 539 -17.21 3.40 12.12
CA GLY A 539 -16.69 2.13 11.64
C GLY A 539 -15.50 2.21 10.70
N ASP A 540 -15.37 1.14 9.91
CA ASP A 540 -14.33 0.97 8.90
C ASP A 540 -14.88 1.12 7.45
N SER A 541 -14.18 0.55 6.48
CA SER A 541 -14.52 0.57 5.06
C SER A 541 -15.91 0.04 4.72
N LEU A 542 -16.43 -0.94 5.46
CA LEU A 542 -17.79 -1.46 5.22
C LEU A 542 -18.85 -0.43 5.59
N THR A 543 -18.64 0.31 6.68
CA THR A 543 -19.54 1.40 7.09
C THR A 543 -19.43 2.59 6.14
N ALA A 544 -18.24 2.89 5.64
CA ALA A 544 -18.01 3.94 4.64
C ALA A 544 -18.52 3.59 3.23
N GLY A 545 -18.96 2.36 2.98
CA GLY A 545 -19.41 1.93 1.65
C GLY A 545 -18.29 1.93 0.62
N THR A 546 -17.14 1.34 0.94
CA THR A 546 -16.04 1.19 -0.03
C THR A 546 -16.49 0.35 -1.23
N GLY A 547 -16.47 0.95 -2.43
CA GLY A 547 -16.68 0.25 -3.69
C GLY A 547 -18.04 -0.45 -3.85
N VAL A 548 -19.12 0.06 -3.26
CA VAL A 548 -20.47 -0.55 -3.29
C VAL A 548 -20.95 -0.84 -4.71
N VAL A 549 -20.67 0.07 -5.65
CA VAL A 549 -21.02 -0.09 -7.08
C VAL A 549 -19.79 -0.29 -7.96
N ALA A 550 -18.64 -0.64 -7.38
CA ALA A 550 -17.42 -0.80 -8.13
C ALA A 550 -17.58 -1.90 -9.20
N THR A 551 -17.16 -1.56 -10.40
CA THR A 551 -17.12 -2.45 -11.57
C THR A 551 -15.71 -2.87 -11.95
N ASP A 552 -14.71 -2.19 -11.40
CA ASP A 552 -13.28 -2.48 -11.52
C ASP A 552 -12.54 -2.22 -10.19
N ILE A 553 -11.41 -2.89 -9.97
CA ILE A 553 -10.62 -2.81 -8.72
C ILE A 553 -10.16 -1.38 -8.40
N LEU A 554 -9.92 -0.53 -9.42
CA LEU A 554 -9.49 0.85 -9.21
C LEU A 554 -10.60 1.72 -8.61
N GLU A 555 -11.86 1.31 -8.73
CA GLU A 555 -13.01 2.02 -8.15
C GLU A 555 -13.18 1.75 -6.66
N LEU A 556 -12.41 0.82 -6.07
CA LEU A 556 -12.44 0.58 -4.62
C LEU A 556 -11.95 1.78 -3.81
N ILE A 557 -11.29 2.77 -4.42
CA ILE A 557 -10.93 4.00 -3.73
C ILE A 557 -12.12 4.96 -3.54
N VAL A 558 -13.24 4.70 -4.22
CA VAL A 558 -14.47 5.48 -4.10
C VAL A 558 -15.30 4.94 -2.93
N GLU A 559 -15.63 5.85 -2.00
CA GLU A 559 -16.51 5.57 -0.87
C GLU A 559 -17.95 5.97 -1.23
N ASN A 560 -18.77 4.97 -1.56
CA ASN A 560 -20.18 5.09 -1.88
C ASN A 560 -21.03 5.19 -0.61
N ARG A 561 -20.71 6.13 0.28
CA ARG A 561 -21.38 6.33 1.58
C ARG A 561 -22.89 6.47 1.45
N GLY A 562 -23.36 7.09 0.37
CA GLY A 562 -24.78 7.22 0.04
C GLY A 562 -25.53 5.89 -0.09
N LEU A 563 -24.82 4.80 -0.38
CA LEU A 563 -25.35 3.45 -0.56
C LEU A 563 -25.00 2.51 0.61
N SER A 564 -24.35 3.01 1.67
CA SER A 564 -23.97 2.21 2.83
C SER A 564 -25.19 1.67 3.57
N TRP A 565 -25.10 0.45 4.11
CA TRP A 565 -26.25 -0.30 4.62
C TRP A 565 -26.80 0.32 5.91
N SER A 566 -25.93 0.93 6.71
CA SER A 566 -26.26 1.51 8.02
C SER A 566 -26.57 3.01 7.97
N ILE A 567 -26.04 3.75 6.99
CA ILE A 567 -26.08 5.22 6.99
C ILE A 567 -26.34 5.88 5.63
N GLY A 568 -26.36 5.10 4.54
CA GLY A 568 -26.69 5.59 3.22
C GLY A 568 -28.18 5.90 3.07
N GLY A 569 -28.51 7.04 2.49
CA GLY A 569 -29.87 7.50 2.22
C GLY A 569 -30.09 7.92 0.77
N GLN A 570 -29.16 7.61 -0.13
CA GLN A 570 -29.32 7.83 -1.56
C GLN A 570 -30.51 7.00 -2.08
N GLY A 571 -31.37 7.64 -2.88
CA GLY A 571 -32.59 7.01 -3.41
C GLY A 571 -33.63 6.68 -2.33
N THR A 572 -34.30 5.55 -2.50
CA THR A 572 -35.34 5.04 -1.58
C THR A 572 -35.16 3.55 -1.35
N TRP A 573 -35.90 2.96 -0.41
CA TRP A 573 -35.84 1.51 -0.14
C TRP A 573 -36.15 0.65 -1.37
N ARG A 574 -36.90 1.23 -2.33
CA ARG A 574 -37.22 0.59 -3.61
C ARG A 574 -36.00 0.43 -4.50
N GLN A 575 -35.11 1.42 -4.49
CA GLN A 575 -33.92 1.43 -5.34
C GLN A 575 -32.72 0.82 -4.60
N TYR A 576 -32.47 1.28 -3.37
CA TYR A 576 -31.34 0.87 -2.55
C TYR A 576 -31.83 0.64 -1.11
N LEU A 577 -31.94 -0.62 -0.68
CA LEU A 577 -32.30 -0.91 0.69
C LEU A 577 -31.14 -0.58 1.64
N THR A 578 -31.38 0.36 2.54
CA THR A 578 -30.47 0.79 3.60
C THR A 578 -31.31 1.12 4.83
N LEU A 579 -30.72 1.14 6.04
CA LEU A 579 -31.45 1.51 7.25
C LEU A 579 -32.12 2.89 7.13
N PRO A 580 -31.43 3.97 6.68
CA PRO A 580 -32.09 5.26 6.51
C PRO A 580 -33.22 5.24 5.49
N ASN A 581 -33.08 4.49 4.40
CA ASN A 581 -34.15 4.36 3.40
C ASN A 581 -35.38 3.61 3.93
N ILE A 582 -35.22 2.73 4.91
CA ILE A 582 -36.33 2.11 5.67
C ILE A 582 -36.94 3.15 6.63
N LEU A 583 -36.13 3.81 7.45
CA LEU A 583 -36.60 4.77 8.46
C LEU A 583 -37.31 5.98 7.85
N LYS A 584 -36.90 6.44 6.65
CA LYS A 584 -37.59 7.51 5.90
C LYS A 584 -39.07 7.19 5.63
N VAL A 585 -39.45 5.91 5.57
CA VAL A 585 -40.85 5.50 5.41
C VAL A 585 -41.69 5.84 6.66
N PHE A 586 -41.08 5.75 7.84
CA PHE A 586 -41.73 6.02 9.12
C PHE A 586 -41.56 7.48 9.58
N ASN A 587 -40.49 8.14 9.15
CA ASN A 587 -40.20 9.53 9.47
C ASN A 587 -39.58 10.26 8.26
N LEU A 588 -40.39 11.05 7.55
CA LEU A 588 -39.92 11.84 6.40
C LEU A 588 -38.93 12.95 6.79
N ASN A 589 -38.88 13.35 8.07
CA ASN A 589 -37.96 14.37 8.59
C ASN A 589 -36.65 13.79 9.14
N LEU A 590 -36.36 12.50 8.89
CA LEU A 590 -35.11 11.88 9.26
C LEU A 590 -33.92 12.69 8.69
N THR A 591 -32.85 12.87 9.48
CA THR A 591 -31.61 13.52 9.04
C THR A 591 -30.37 12.70 9.43
N GLY A 592 -29.20 13.15 8.99
CA GLY A 592 -27.90 12.57 9.34
C GLY A 592 -27.34 11.54 8.35
N TYR A 593 -28.19 10.96 7.51
CA TYR A 593 -27.80 10.02 6.45
C TYR A 593 -27.06 10.71 5.30
N VAL A 594 -26.36 9.92 4.49
CA VAL A 594 -25.54 10.37 3.35
C VAL A 594 -26.27 10.13 2.03
N GLU A 595 -26.20 11.05 1.05
CA GLU A 595 -26.87 10.89 -0.25
C GLU A 595 -25.91 10.78 -1.44
N ALA A 596 -24.60 10.94 -1.21
CA ALA A 596 -23.60 11.03 -2.28
C ALA A 596 -22.33 10.23 -1.96
N ASP A 597 -21.58 9.91 -3.02
CA ASP A 597 -20.19 9.45 -2.89
C ASP A 597 -19.39 10.56 -2.22
N SER A 598 -18.67 10.21 -1.16
CA SER A 598 -17.94 11.21 -0.38
C SER A 598 -16.90 10.58 0.52
N LEU A 599 -15.83 11.33 0.77
CA LEU A 599 -14.88 10.99 1.84
C LEU A 599 -15.41 11.48 3.18
N SER A 600 -14.95 10.87 4.27
CA SER A 600 -15.30 11.28 5.64
C SER A 600 -15.09 12.78 5.86
N THR A 601 -14.12 13.41 5.21
CA THR A 601 -13.80 14.83 5.38
C THR A 601 -14.71 15.77 4.61
N HIS A 602 -15.46 15.26 3.64
CA HIS A 602 -16.41 16.05 2.88
C HIS A 602 -17.65 16.34 3.72
N ARG A 603 -18.25 17.52 3.52
CA ARG A 603 -19.55 17.86 4.13
C ARG A 603 -20.66 16.89 3.74
N ALA A 604 -20.57 16.32 2.53
CA ALA A 604 -21.51 15.33 1.99
C ALA A 604 -21.55 14.02 2.81
N SER A 605 -20.49 13.69 3.58
CA SER A 605 -20.49 12.50 4.46
C SER A 605 -21.39 12.64 5.69
N ARG A 606 -21.98 13.82 5.94
CA ARG A 606 -22.94 14.07 7.03
C ARG A 606 -22.46 13.48 8.37
N PHE A 607 -23.21 12.53 8.95
CA PHE A 607 -22.86 11.87 10.22
C PHE A 607 -22.29 10.45 10.06
N ASP A 608 -21.87 10.09 8.85
CA ASP A 608 -20.96 8.98 8.65
C ASP A 608 -19.52 9.45 8.91
N VAL A 609 -18.94 8.98 10.02
CA VAL A 609 -17.56 9.27 10.42
C VAL A 609 -16.65 8.05 10.33
N ALA A 610 -17.10 6.99 9.67
CA ALA A 610 -16.29 5.81 9.41
C ALA A 610 -15.11 6.11 8.47
N GLU A 611 -14.02 5.36 8.58
CA GLU A 611 -12.80 5.55 7.80
C GLU A 611 -12.36 4.22 7.15
N ILE A 612 -11.96 4.22 5.88
CA ILE A 612 -11.61 3.01 5.14
C ILE A 612 -10.60 2.09 5.87
N GLY A 613 -9.57 2.67 6.49
CA GLY A 613 -8.57 1.96 7.29
C GLY A 613 -8.83 1.95 8.80
N GLY A 614 -10.04 2.33 9.23
CA GLY A 614 -10.38 2.50 10.64
C GLY A 614 -10.24 1.20 11.43
N MET A 615 -9.65 1.30 12.62
CA MET A 615 -9.49 0.22 13.59
C MET A 615 -10.18 0.59 14.90
N SER A 616 -10.26 -0.36 15.83
CA SER A 616 -10.85 -0.15 17.15
C SER A 616 -10.28 1.06 17.89
N GLN A 617 -8.97 1.32 17.76
CA GLN A 617 -8.28 2.47 18.36
C GLN A 617 -8.77 3.83 17.88
N ASP A 618 -9.43 3.87 16.72
CA ASP A 618 -9.95 5.10 16.12
C ASP A 618 -11.36 5.44 16.62
N LEU A 619 -12.09 4.49 17.24
CA LEU A 619 -13.46 4.69 17.72
C LEU A 619 -13.61 5.93 18.63
N PRO A 620 -12.74 6.18 19.64
CA PRO A 620 -12.87 7.38 20.45
C PRO A 620 -12.68 8.68 19.65
N HIS A 621 -11.84 8.65 18.61
CA HIS A 621 -11.67 9.80 17.71
C HIS A 621 -12.92 10.00 16.83
N GLN A 622 -13.43 8.94 16.21
CA GLN A 622 -14.67 8.98 15.43
C GLN A 622 -15.85 9.49 16.28
N ALA A 623 -15.99 9.02 17.52
CA ALA A 623 -17.02 9.51 18.45
C ALA A 623 -16.89 11.02 18.72
N ARG A 624 -15.68 11.53 18.97
CA ARG A 624 -15.44 12.98 19.14
C ARG A 624 -15.79 13.76 17.88
N ASN A 625 -15.45 13.24 16.71
CA ASN A 625 -15.78 13.87 15.43
C ASN A 625 -17.29 13.93 15.21
N LEU A 626 -18.01 12.84 15.48
CA LEU A 626 -19.46 12.80 15.36
C LEU A 626 -20.13 13.81 16.29
N ILE A 627 -19.74 13.83 17.57
CA ILE A 627 -20.27 14.79 18.56
C ILE A 627 -20.03 16.23 18.08
N LYS A 628 -18.84 16.52 17.56
CA LYS A 628 -18.51 17.85 17.02
C LYS A 628 -19.39 18.20 15.82
N ARG A 629 -19.62 17.27 14.89
CA ARG A 629 -20.47 17.47 13.71
C ARG A 629 -21.92 17.71 14.08
N MET A 630 -22.49 16.85 14.93
CA MET A 630 -23.87 16.98 15.39
C MET A 630 -24.10 18.30 16.13
N ARG A 631 -23.17 18.74 16.97
CA ARG A 631 -23.27 20.04 17.67
C ARG A 631 -23.22 21.24 16.74
N ALA A 632 -22.53 21.12 15.61
CA ALA A 632 -22.41 22.19 14.64
C ALA A 632 -23.55 22.21 13.61
N ASP A 633 -24.30 21.12 13.49
CA ASP A 633 -25.38 21.00 12.51
C ASP A 633 -26.70 21.57 13.06
N ARG A 634 -27.21 22.62 12.40
CA ARG A 634 -28.43 23.32 12.81
C ARG A 634 -29.71 22.49 12.63
N SER A 635 -29.65 21.39 11.87
CA SER A 635 -30.79 20.48 11.69
C SER A 635 -31.00 19.52 12.87
N VAL A 636 -30.08 19.51 13.85
CA VAL A 636 -30.12 18.59 14.99
C VAL A 636 -30.36 19.34 16.30
N ASP A 637 -31.47 19.04 16.97
CA ASP A 637 -31.67 19.38 18.38
C ASP A 637 -31.19 18.22 19.25
N ILE A 638 -29.93 18.31 19.70
CA ILE A 638 -29.26 17.26 20.48
C ILE A 638 -30.04 16.89 21.75
N GLN A 639 -30.80 17.81 22.35
CA GLN A 639 -31.48 17.57 23.62
C GLN A 639 -32.85 16.92 23.46
N LYS A 640 -33.53 17.18 22.34
CA LYS A 640 -34.92 16.74 22.13
C LYS A 640 -35.05 15.56 21.18
N GLN A 641 -34.22 15.48 20.16
CA GLN A 641 -34.33 14.47 19.12
C GLN A 641 -33.71 13.14 19.54
N TRP A 642 -34.28 12.03 19.07
CA TRP A 642 -33.72 10.70 19.26
C TRP A 642 -32.70 10.37 18.18
N LYS A 643 -31.51 9.93 18.61
CA LYS A 643 -30.41 9.52 17.73
C LYS A 643 -30.30 7.99 17.71
N MET A 644 -30.13 7.42 16.52
CA MET A 644 -29.67 6.04 16.34
C MET A 644 -28.25 6.05 15.77
N ILE A 645 -27.30 5.43 16.48
CA ILE A 645 -25.90 5.38 16.05
C ILE A 645 -25.47 3.92 15.88
N THR A 646 -24.98 3.57 14.68
CA THR A 646 -24.49 2.23 14.37
C THR A 646 -22.96 2.19 14.45
N ILE A 647 -22.41 1.16 15.08
CA ILE A 647 -20.96 0.93 15.19
C ILE A 647 -20.63 -0.45 14.59
N LEU A 648 -19.78 -0.48 13.58
CA LEU A 648 -19.19 -1.71 13.03
C LEU A 648 -17.68 -1.51 12.85
N ILE A 649 -16.87 -2.20 13.66
CA ILE A 649 -15.41 -2.07 13.63
C ILE A 649 -14.73 -3.40 13.96
N GLY A 650 -13.54 -3.61 13.39
CA GLY A 650 -12.64 -4.69 13.79
C GLY A 650 -11.99 -5.41 12.62
N HIS A 651 -12.53 -5.26 11.40
CA HIS A 651 -12.01 -5.95 10.22
C HIS A 651 -10.54 -5.59 9.98
N ASN A 652 -10.19 -4.30 10.01
CA ASN A 652 -8.80 -3.87 9.85
C ASN A 652 -7.87 -4.33 10.99
N ASP A 653 -8.37 -4.42 12.24
CA ASP A 653 -7.60 -4.98 13.36
C ASP A 653 -7.22 -6.44 13.07
N PHE A 654 -8.20 -7.26 12.67
CA PHE A 654 -8.01 -8.67 12.34
C PHE A 654 -7.12 -8.86 11.11
N CYS A 655 -7.27 -7.99 10.12
CA CYS A 655 -6.68 -8.11 8.80
C CYS A 655 -5.22 -7.64 8.71
N SER A 656 -4.82 -6.65 9.51
CA SER A 656 -3.52 -5.99 9.33
C SER A 656 -2.73 -5.73 10.62
N ARG A 657 -3.34 -5.88 11.80
CA ARG A 657 -2.71 -5.50 13.08
C ARG A 657 -2.40 -6.68 13.98
N VAL A 658 -3.40 -7.51 14.27
CA VAL A 658 -3.34 -8.53 15.34
C VAL A 658 -2.15 -9.48 15.17
N CYS A 659 -1.82 -9.87 13.94
CA CYS A 659 -0.76 -10.83 13.67
C CYS A 659 0.67 -10.29 13.80
N TYR A 660 0.83 -8.97 13.91
CA TYR A 660 2.12 -8.31 14.12
C TYR A 660 2.38 -7.94 15.57
N LEU A 661 1.39 -8.14 16.46
CA LEU A 661 1.57 -7.93 17.89
C LEU A 661 2.41 -9.07 18.48
N PRO A 662 3.37 -8.78 19.38
CA PRO A 662 4.08 -9.82 20.14
C PRO A 662 3.11 -10.74 20.91
N GLU A 663 2.00 -10.16 21.37
CA GLU A 663 0.95 -10.85 22.12
C GLU A 663 -0.43 -10.48 21.53
N PRO A 664 -0.91 -11.21 20.50
CA PRO A 664 -2.16 -10.94 19.79
C PRO A 664 -3.40 -10.70 20.66
N GLU A 665 -3.53 -11.39 21.79
CA GLU A 665 -4.66 -11.25 22.72
C GLU A 665 -4.77 -9.86 23.34
N LYS A 666 -3.69 -9.08 23.39
CA LYS A 666 -3.75 -7.68 23.84
C LYS A 666 -4.66 -6.82 22.95
N ALA A 667 -4.91 -7.21 21.70
CA ALA A 667 -5.89 -6.54 20.86
C ALA A 667 -7.31 -6.57 21.45
N LEU A 668 -7.68 -7.63 22.18
CA LEU A 668 -8.99 -7.76 22.81
C LEU A 668 -9.17 -6.75 23.95
N ILE A 669 -8.16 -6.63 24.81
CA ILE A 669 -8.16 -5.67 25.93
C ILE A 669 -8.22 -4.24 25.39
N GLN A 670 -7.42 -3.94 24.36
CA GLN A 670 -7.41 -2.63 23.74
C GLN A 670 -8.77 -2.31 23.10
N HIS A 671 -9.39 -3.26 22.41
CA HIS A 671 -10.71 -3.09 21.82
C HIS A 671 -11.78 -2.76 22.88
N GLU A 672 -11.82 -3.52 23.97
CA GLU A 672 -12.75 -3.25 25.08
C GLU A 672 -12.60 -1.82 25.61
N GLN A 673 -11.35 -1.39 25.85
CA GLN A 673 -11.04 -0.05 26.35
C GLN A 673 -11.48 1.04 25.37
N ASN A 674 -11.16 0.87 24.09
CA ASN A 674 -11.52 1.84 23.05
C ASN A 674 -13.04 1.97 22.89
N LEU A 675 -13.74 0.83 22.91
CA LEU A 675 -15.19 0.79 22.80
C LEU A 675 -15.84 1.46 24.02
N LEU A 676 -15.39 1.15 25.24
CA LEU A 676 -15.86 1.81 26.46
C LEU A 676 -15.61 3.33 26.45
N GLU A 677 -14.43 3.78 26.00
CA GLU A 677 -14.14 5.21 25.88
C GLU A 677 -15.10 5.88 24.90
N ALA A 678 -15.29 5.31 23.71
CA ALA A 678 -16.20 5.84 22.70
C ALA A 678 -17.66 5.89 23.20
N LEU A 679 -18.17 4.81 23.80
CA LEU A 679 -19.54 4.75 24.32
C LEU A 679 -19.77 5.76 25.45
N ARG A 680 -18.80 5.90 26.37
CA ARG A 680 -18.89 6.90 27.46
C ARG A 680 -18.86 8.32 26.94
N LEU A 681 -18.09 8.60 25.88
CA LEU A 681 -18.11 9.90 25.21
C LEU A 681 -19.48 10.18 24.57
N LEU A 682 -20.02 9.22 23.83
CA LEU A 682 -21.34 9.36 23.19
C LEU A 682 -22.44 9.56 24.24
N ARG A 683 -22.47 8.73 25.29
CA ARG A 683 -23.43 8.87 26.40
C ARG A 683 -23.35 10.23 27.09
N LYS A 684 -22.14 10.72 27.34
CA LYS A 684 -21.92 12.00 28.03
C LYS A 684 -22.43 13.20 27.23
N TYR A 685 -22.36 13.14 25.90
CA TYR A 685 -22.55 14.33 25.06
C TYR A 685 -23.74 14.26 24.11
N LEU A 686 -24.35 13.09 23.94
CA LEU A 686 -25.52 12.84 23.11
C LEU A 686 -26.59 12.12 23.98
N PRO A 687 -27.40 12.86 24.77
CA PRO A 687 -28.56 12.27 25.46
C PRO A 687 -29.56 11.73 24.43
N ARG A 688 -30.63 11.04 24.81
CA ARG A 688 -31.63 10.50 23.86
C ARG A 688 -31.01 9.73 22.69
N THR A 689 -30.21 8.71 23.01
CA THR A 689 -29.44 7.97 22.00
C THR A 689 -29.56 6.46 22.18
N MET A 690 -29.88 5.77 21.09
CA MET A 690 -29.77 4.33 20.96
C MET A 690 -28.50 3.99 20.16
N ILE A 691 -27.54 3.34 20.80
CA ILE A 691 -26.35 2.80 20.14
C ILE A 691 -26.60 1.35 19.75
N ASN A 692 -26.20 0.98 18.54
CA ASN A 692 -26.22 -0.40 18.06
C ASN A 692 -24.81 -0.81 17.66
N ILE A 693 -24.20 -1.68 18.46
CA ILE A 693 -22.92 -2.31 18.15
C ILE A 693 -23.21 -3.56 17.34
N VAL A 694 -22.70 -3.59 16.11
CA VAL A 694 -22.87 -4.73 15.21
C VAL A 694 -21.65 -5.63 15.32
N ALA A 695 -21.90 -6.93 15.43
CA ALA A 695 -20.84 -7.94 15.49
C ALA A 695 -19.88 -7.77 14.31
N ALA A 696 -18.57 -7.86 14.57
CA ALA A 696 -17.60 -7.88 13.49
C ALA A 696 -17.72 -9.23 12.75
N ILE A 697 -17.58 -9.20 11.43
CA ILE A 697 -17.68 -10.41 10.62
C ILE A 697 -16.42 -11.23 10.87
N ASP A 698 -16.59 -12.54 11.08
CA ASP A 698 -15.45 -13.47 10.99
C ASP A 698 -14.98 -13.47 9.54
N VAL A 699 -13.92 -12.71 9.28
CA VAL A 699 -13.38 -12.53 7.92
C VAL A 699 -12.90 -13.85 7.32
N GLY A 700 -12.66 -14.87 8.15
CA GLY A 700 -12.41 -16.24 7.72
C GLY A 700 -13.51 -16.80 6.82
N VAL A 701 -14.76 -16.29 6.90
CA VAL A 701 -15.86 -16.65 6.02
C VAL A 701 -15.52 -16.50 4.54
N LEU A 702 -14.67 -15.53 4.16
CA LEU A 702 -14.31 -15.32 2.76
C LEU A 702 -13.43 -16.45 2.19
N ARG A 703 -13.01 -17.42 3.01
CA ARG A 703 -12.41 -18.69 2.54
C ARG A 703 -13.44 -19.62 1.90
N THR A 704 -14.72 -19.48 2.23
CA THR A 704 -15.83 -20.30 1.71
C THR A 704 -16.38 -19.79 0.38
N PHE A 705 -15.93 -18.60 -0.07
CA PHE A 705 -16.31 -18.03 -1.35
C PHE A 705 -15.94 -18.99 -2.49
N ASN A 706 -16.92 -19.52 -3.23
CA ASN A 706 -16.71 -20.58 -4.22
C ASN A 706 -17.59 -20.38 -5.48
N PRO A 707 -17.04 -20.44 -6.71
CA PRO A 707 -15.62 -20.44 -7.00
C PRO A 707 -15.00 -19.16 -6.47
N ARG A 708 -13.75 -19.23 -6.01
CA ARG A 708 -13.01 -18.05 -5.56
C ARG A 708 -12.15 -17.52 -6.71
N PRO A 709 -12.55 -16.43 -7.40
CA PRO A 709 -11.68 -15.80 -8.37
C PRO A 709 -10.33 -15.43 -7.77
N ALA A 710 -9.24 -15.49 -8.55
CA ALA A 710 -7.94 -15.10 -8.03
C ALA A 710 -7.83 -13.64 -7.63
N SER A 711 -8.59 -12.75 -8.30
CA SER A 711 -8.68 -11.35 -7.89
C SER A 711 -9.08 -11.28 -6.41
N CYS A 712 -10.13 -12.00 -6.03
CA CYS A 712 -10.57 -12.10 -4.63
C CYS A 712 -9.43 -12.55 -3.72
N VAL A 713 -8.69 -13.60 -4.08
CA VAL A 713 -7.68 -14.13 -3.15
C VAL A 713 -6.52 -13.19 -2.96
N THR A 714 -6.08 -12.55 -4.03
CA THR A 714 -5.02 -11.55 -3.91
C THR A 714 -5.48 -10.35 -3.11
N THR A 715 -6.68 -9.85 -3.36
CA THR A 715 -7.19 -8.72 -2.57
C THR A 715 -7.34 -9.14 -1.11
N HIS A 716 -7.88 -10.33 -0.81
CA HIS A 716 -7.97 -10.83 0.56
C HIS A 716 -6.59 -10.96 1.22
N THR A 717 -5.55 -11.41 0.51
CA THR A 717 -4.20 -11.51 1.10
C THR A 717 -3.51 -10.14 1.24
N ALA A 718 -3.79 -9.18 0.35
CA ALA A 718 -3.23 -7.83 0.44
C ALA A 718 -3.91 -7.00 1.54
N GLU A 719 -5.23 -6.88 1.46
CA GLU A 719 -6.05 -6.09 2.40
C GLU A 719 -6.16 -6.80 3.77
N CYS A 720 -6.06 -8.13 3.79
CA CYS A 720 -6.28 -8.93 4.99
C CYS A 720 -5.20 -10.00 5.21
N SER A 721 -3.94 -9.54 5.15
CA SER A 721 -2.74 -10.36 5.27
C SER A 721 -2.68 -11.25 6.52
N CYS A 722 -3.19 -10.79 7.67
CA CYS A 722 -3.23 -11.61 8.88
C CYS A 722 -4.12 -12.85 8.74
N VAL A 723 -5.22 -12.78 7.99
CA VAL A 723 -6.19 -13.89 7.82
C VAL A 723 -5.83 -14.76 6.62
N PHE A 724 -5.37 -14.15 5.51
CA PHE A 724 -5.17 -14.87 4.24
C PHE A 724 -3.70 -14.97 3.81
N GLY A 725 -2.78 -14.34 4.52
CA GLY A 725 -1.35 -14.42 4.25
C GLY A 725 -0.75 -15.73 4.79
N LEU A 726 0.00 -16.44 3.94
CA LEU A 726 0.66 -17.68 4.35
C LEU A 726 1.55 -17.53 5.57
N ARG A 727 2.21 -16.38 5.70
CA ARG A 727 3.08 -16.06 6.85
C ARG A 727 2.37 -16.30 8.18
N PHE A 728 1.06 -16.12 8.22
CA PHE A 728 0.24 -16.23 9.42
C PHE A 728 -0.69 -17.45 9.39
N ALA A 729 -0.46 -18.43 8.49
CA ALA A 729 -1.28 -19.64 8.41
C ALA A 729 -1.32 -20.42 9.74
N ALA A 730 -0.18 -20.54 10.43
CA ALA A 730 -0.11 -21.18 11.75
C ALA A 730 -0.86 -20.40 12.85
N MET A 731 -1.12 -19.12 12.64
CA MET A 731 -1.86 -18.27 13.59
C MET A 731 -3.38 -18.38 13.41
N GLN A 732 -3.89 -18.98 12.32
CA GLN A 732 -5.33 -18.94 12.02
C GLN A 732 -6.24 -19.45 13.14
N PRO A 733 -5.97 -20.61 13.79
CA PRO A 733 -6.81 -21.04 14.91
C PRO A 733 -6.79 -20.07 16.09
N ARG A 734 -5.67 -19.34 16.27
CA ARG A 734 -5.56 -18.29 17.30
C ARG A 734 -6.35 -17.05 16.89
N LEU A 735 -6.29 -16.65 15.61
CA LEU A 735 -7.00 -15.49 15.08
C LEU A 735 -8.52 -15.70 15.10
N GLU A 736 -9.00 -16.90 14.75
CA GLU A 736 -10.43 -17.28 14.87
C GLU A 736 -10.93 -17.15 16.31
N ARG A 737 -10.15 -17.63 17.29
CA ARG A 737 -10.48 -17.43 18.72
C ARG A 737 -10.50 -15.96 19.12
N ILE A 738 -9.62 -15.14 18.54
CA ILE A 738 -9.60 -13.69 18.79
C ILE A 738 -10.87 -13.04 18.22
N MET A 739 -11.26 -13.34 16.97
CA MET A 739 -12.48 -12.79 16.36
C MET A 739 -13.74 -13.21 17.15
N GLN A 740 -13.83 -14.46 17.60
CA GLN A 740 -14.92 -14.91 18.47
C GLN A 740 -14.95 -14.21 19.83
N ARG A 741 -13.77 -14.01 20.46
CA ARG A 741 -13.68 -13.28 21.73
C ARG A 741 -13.98 -11.80 21.57
N TRP A 742 -13.64 -11.20 20.42
CA TRP A 742 -13.94 -9.82 20.09
C TRP A 742 -15.45 -9.56 20.14
N ASN A 743 -16.24 -10.39 19.46
CA ASN A 743 -17.71 -10.27 19.47
C ASN A 743 -18.31 -10.49 20.86
N ARG A 744 -17.81 -11.47 21.63
CA ARG A 744 -18.21 -11.63 23.04
C ARG A 744 -17.91 -10.40 23.91
N ILE A 745 -16.80 -9.72 23.66
CA ILE A 745 -16.48 -8.46 24.35
C ILE A 745 -17.46 -7.37 23.95
N GLN A 746 -17.80 -7.24 22.66
CA GLN A 746 -18.78 -6.27 22.19
C GLN A 746 -20.15 -6.48 22.85
N GLU A 747 -20.61 -7.73 22.92
CA GLU A 747 -21.85 -8.11 23.62
C GLU A 747 -21.77 -7.78 25.11
N ALA A 748 -20.73 -8.25 25.81
CA ALA A 748 -20.56 -8.00 27.24
C ALA A 748 -20.46 -6.50 27.58
N VAL A 749 -19.81 -5.70 26.72
CA VAL A 749 -19.75 -4.24 26.88
C VAL A 749 -21.13 -3.61 26.70
N ALA A 750 -21.91 -4.03 25.69
CA ALA A 750 -23.27 -3.54 25.49
C ALA A 750 -24.18 -3.85 26.70
N GLU A 751 -24.01 -5.01 27.32
CA GLU A 751 -24.82 -5.46 28.45
C GLU A 751 -24.46 -4.83 29.81
N ARG A 752 -23.38 -4.05 29.90
CA ARG A 752 -22.98 -3.40 31.15
C ARG A 752 -24.10 -2.52 31.70
N ASP A 753 -24.31 -2.60 33.00
CA ASP A 753 -25.31 -1.83 33.74
C ASP A 753 -25.23 -0.32 33.49
N GLU A 754 -24.03 0.21 33.26
CA GLU A 754 -23.84 1.63 32.97
C GLU A 754 -24.58 2.07 31.68
N PHE A 755 -24.89 1.16 30.77
CA PHE A 755 -25.58 1.45 29.50
C PHE A 755 -27.03 0.96 29.44
N GLN A 756 -27.56 0.36 30.51
CA GLN A 756 -28.89 -0.26 30.51
C GLN A 756 -29.89 0.39 31.49
N ARG A 757 -29.42 1.23 32.43
CA ARG A 757 -30.24 1.74 33.54
C ARG A 757 -30.91 3.09 33.29
N THR A 758 -30.60 3.76 32.17
CA THR A 758 -31.09 5.12 31.88
C THR A 758 -32.23 5.10 30.87
N ALA A 759 -33.25 5.93 31.10
CA ALA A 759 -34.35 6.06 30.15
C ALA A 759 -33.93 6.75 28.84
N ASP A 760 -32.88 7.57 28.83
CA ASP A 760 -32.50 8.37 27.66
C ASP A 760 -31.31 7.80 26.86
N PHE A 761 -30.73 6.67 27.26
CA PHE A 761 -29.57 6.10 26.58
C PHE A 761 -29.54 4.57 26.71
N VAL A 762 -29.28 3.87 25.60
CA VAL A 762 -29.06 2.41 25.60
C VAL A 762 -27.97 2.01 24.61
N VAL A 763 -27.27 0.92 24.91
CA VAL A 763 -26.38 0.24 23.97
C VAL A 763 -26.93 -1.17 23.71
N ASN A 764 -27.16 -1.48 22.45
CA ASN A 764 -27.64 -2.79 22.01
C ASN A 764 -26.53 -3.52 21.22
N TYR A 765 -26.52 -4.84 21.34
CA TYR A 765 -25.70 -5.72 20.50
C TYR A 765 -26.53 -6.33 19.37
N GLN A 766 -25.98 -6.38 18.16
CA GLN A 766 -26.66 -6.85 16.95
C GLN A 766 -25.84 -7.98 16.29
N PRO A 767 -26.19 -9.24 16.56
CA PRO A 767 -25.42 -10.41 16.17
C PRO A 767 -25.71 -10.95 14.76
N PHE A 768 -26.54 -10.29 13.94
CA PHE A 768 -26.89 -10.82 12.61
C PHE A 768 -25.72 -11.29 11.70
N PRO A 769 -24.50 -10.70 11.75
CA PRO A 769 -23.36 -11.18 10.98
C PRO A 769 -22.59 -12.34 11.64
N GLU A 770 -22.90 -12.71 12.88
CA GLU A 770 -22.29 -13.87 13.52
C GLU A 770 -22.72 -15.16 12.82
N GLY A 771 -21.76 -16.06 12.60
CA GLY A 771 -22.02 -17.30 11.87
C GLY A 771 -22.43 -17.07 10.41
N LEU A 772 -22.14 -15.90 9.85
CA LEU A 772 -22.42 -15.57 8.45
C LEU A 772 -21.96 -16.71 7.52
N THR A 773 -22.88 -17.15 6.68
CA THR A 773 -22.58 -17.96 5.50
C THR A 773 -22.82 -17.11 4.26
N LEU A 774 -21.95 -17.25 3.26
CA LEU A 774 -22.11 -16.51 2.01
C LEU A 774 -23.30 -17.09 1.23
N PRO A 775 -24.30 -16.28 0.82
CA PRO A 775 -25.43 -16.79 0.06
C PRO A 775 -24.99 -17.41 -1.26
N THR A 776 -25.72 -18.44 -1.69
CA THR A 776 -25.40 -19.23 -2.88
C THR A 776 -26.45 -19.09 -3.96
N LEU A 777 -25.99 -19.19 -5.20
CA LEU A 777 -26.79 -19.38 -6.40
C LEU A 777 -27.39 -20.80 -6.41
N PRO A 778 -28.43 -21.07 -7.23
CA PRO A 778 -29.07 -22.38 -7.31
C PRO A 778 -28.13 -23.55 -7.65
N ASN A 779 -26.98 -23.28 -8.26
CA ASN A 779 -25.96 -24.27 -8.58
C ASN A 779 -24.99 -24.56 -7.42
N GLY A 780 -25.16 -23.91 -6.26
CA GLY A 780 -24.31 -24.05 -5.07
C GLY A 780 -23.10 -23.13 -5.01
N ASP A 781 -22.82 -22.37 -6.07
CA ASP A 781 -21.76 -21.35 -6.06
C ASP A 781 -22.17 -20.16 -5.18
N THR A 782 -21.24 -19.51 -4.49
CA THR A 782 -21.41 -18.21 -3.87
C THR A 782 -21.93 -17.19 -4.87
N ASP A 783 -22.95 -16.39 -4.50
CA ASP A 783 -23.45 -15.29 -5.33
C ASP A 783 -22.43 -14.14 -5.35
N PRO A 784 -21.66 -13.94 -6.44
CA PRO A 784 -20.66 -12.88 -6.50
C PRO A 784 -21.32 -11.49 -6.60
N GLY A 785 -22.61 -11.44 -6.91
CA GLY A 785 -23.39 -10.21 -6.95
C GLY A 785 -23.57 -9.56 -5.58
N LEU A 786 -23.29 -10.27 -4.48
CA LEU A 786 -23.37 -9.74 -3.12
C LEU A 786 -22.07 -9.09 -2.62
N ALA A 787 -20.97 -9.29 -3.34
CA ALA A 787 -19.68 -8.73 -3.00
C ALA A 787 -19.22 -7.71 -4.07
N SER A 788 -18.38 -6.77 -3.65
CA SER A 788 -17.69 -5.87 -4.55
C SER A 788 -16.67 -6.63 -5.41
N VAL A 789 -15.98 -5.93 -6.31
CA VAL A 789 -14.96 -6.51 -7.20
C VAL A 789 -13.79 -7.18 -6.49
N ASP A 790 -13.55 -6.87 -5.23
CA ASP A 790 -12.55 -7.51 -4.38
C ASP A 790 -13.03 -8.77 -3.68
N CYS A 791 -14.34 -9.08 -3.75
CA CYS A 791 -14.97 -10.19 -3.05
C CYS A 791 -14.83 -10.13 -1.53
N PHE A 792 -14.52 -8.95 -1.01
CA PHE A 792 -14.25 -8.65 0.38
C PHE A 792 -15.29 -7.68 0.92
N HIS A 793 -15.43 -6.51 0.27
CA HIS A 793 -16.46 -5.54 0.60
C HIS A 793 -17.79 -5.96 0.00
N PHE A 794 -18.89 -5.42 0.53
CA PHE A 794 -20.22 -5.69 0.01
C PHE A 794 -20.49 -4.89 -1.27
N SER A 795 -21.17 -5.51 -2.23
CA SER A 795 -21.82 -4.75 -3.31
C SER A 795 -23.06 -4.04 -2.78
N GLN A 796 -23.74 -3.26 -3.64
CA GLN A 796 -25.02 -2.68 -3.26
C GLN A 796 -26.03 -3.73 -2.79
N ARG A 797 -26.10 -4.91 -3.42
CA ARG A 797 -26.95 -6.01 -2.92
C ARG A 797 -26.49 -6.58 -1.58
N GLY A 798 -25.19 -6.72 -1.36
CA GLY A 798 -24.66 -7.14 -0.05
C GLY A 798 -25.04 -6.13 1.04
N HIS A 799 -24.95 -4.84 0.73
CA HIS A 799 -25.43 -3.76 1.58
C HIS A 799 -26.95 -3.86 1.84
N ALA A 800 -27.75 -4.19 0.83
CA ALA A 800 -29.20 -4.41 1.01
C ALA A 800 -29.51 -5.60 1.93
N LEU A 801 -28.79 -6.72 1.81
CA LEU A 801 -28.93 -7.86 2.72
C LEU A 801 -28.56 -7.52 4.16
N ALA A 802 -27.45 -6.80 4.35
CA ALA A 802 -27.03 -6.32 5.66
C ALA A 802 -28.06 -5.38 6.28
N ALA A 803 -28.62 -4.45 5.48
CA ALA A 803 -29.68 -3.54 5.93
C ALA A 803 -30.97 -4.27 6.34
N ASN A 804 -31.41 -5.26 5.53
CA ASN A 804 -32.57 -6.08 5.86
C ASN A 804 -32.37 -6.88 7.15
N SER A 805 -31.22 -7.53 7.28
CA SER A 805 -30.87 -8.34 8.45
C SER A 805 -30.76 -7.49 9.71
N TYR A 806 -30.14 -6.32 9.58
CA TYR A 806 -30.03 -5.36 10.67
C TYR A 806 -31.41 -4.85 11.12
N TRP A 807 -32.29 -4.50 10.17
CA TRP A 807 -33.66 -4.08 10.45
C TRP A 807 -34.43 -5.16 11.22
N ASN A 808 -34.34 -6.43 10.80
CA ASN A 808 -34.96 -7.55 11.50
C ASN A 808 -34.45 -7.64 12.95
N ASN A 809 -33.14 -7.56 13.14
CA ASN A 809 -32.50 -7.56 14.46
C ASN A 809 -32.94 -6.38 15.34
N LEU A 810 -33.21 -5.20 14.77
CA LEU A 810 -33.72 -4.05 15.52
C LEU A 810 -35.12 -4.29 16.11
N LEU A 811 -35.92 -5.21 15.54
CA LEU A 811 -37.26 -5.54 16.00
C LEU A 811 -37.31 -6.84 16.83
N GLU A 812 -36.33 -7.73 16.67
CA GLU A 812 -36.27 -9.00 17.39
C GLU A 812 -35.83 -8.85 18.84
N MET A 813 -36.48 -9.60 19.74
CA MET A 813 -36.16 -9.62 21.17
C MET A 813 -34.69 -9.97 21.40
N VAL A 814 -34.08 -9.31 22.37
CA VAL A 814 -32.73 -9.66 22.84
C VAL A 814 -32.72 -11.13 23.30
N GLY A 815 -31.74 -11.90 22.84
CA GLY A 815 -31.64 -13.36 23.06
C GLY A 815 -32.33 -14.23 22.01
N ASN A 816 -33.17 -13.65 21.13
CA ASN A 816 -33.81 -14.37 20.01
C ASN A 816 -33.64 -13.61 18.69
N LYS A 817 -32.46 -13.00 18.50
CA LYS A 817 -32.10 -12.31 17.27
C LYS A 817 -31.65 -13.30 16.22
N SER A 818 -32.08 -13.07 14.99
CA SER A 818 -31.81 -13.95 13.87
C SER A 818 -30.49 -13.63 13.17
N VAL A 819 -29.98 -14.59 12.38
CA VAL A 819 -28.81 -14.42 11.51
C VAL A 819 -29.18 -13.73 10.20
N LEU A 820 -28.16 -13.40 9.40
CA LEU A 820 -28.28 -12.80 8.07
C LEU A 820 -29.26 -13.55 7.15
N VAL A 821 -30.16 -12.80 6.50
CA VAL A 821 -31.10 -13.31 5.48
C VAL A 821 -30.36 -13.71 4.19
N GLN A 822 -30.86 -14.72 3.48
CA GLN A 822 -30.18 -15.24 2.29
C GLN A 822 -30.55 -14.46 1.01
N ARG A 823 -31.73 -13.83 0.99
CA ARG A 823 -32.17 -12.95 -0.10
C ARG A 823 -32.78 -11.65 0.42
N GLU A 824 -32.68 -10.60 -0.40
CA GLU A 824 -33.27 -9.30 -0.08
C GLU A 824 -34.79 -9.46 0.10
N PHE A 825 -35.34 -8.88 1.16
CA PHE A 825 -36.76 -8.96 1.52
C PHE A 825 -37.33 -10.38 1.78
N GLU A 826 -36.51 -11.43 1.83
CA GLU A 826 -36.97 -12.81 2.11
C GLU A 826 -37.71 -12.92 3.44
N ARG A 827 -37.13 -12.31 4.47
CA ARG A 827 -37.76 -12.04 5.76
C ARG A 827 -37.60 -10.56 6.05
N PHE A 828 -38.71 -9.87 6.25
CA PHE A 828 -38.77 -8.46 6.61
C PHE A 828 -39.74 -8.29 7.77
N ASN A 829 -39.20 -8.19 8.99
CA ASN A 829 -39.98 -8.07 10.21
C ASN A 829 -40.65 -6.70 10.26
N CYS A 830 -41.87 -6.69 10.80
CA CYS A 830 -42.65 -5.47 10.96
C CYS A 830 -42.93 -5.21 12.45
N PRO A 831 -42.94 -3.94 12.89
CA PRO A 831 -43.50 -3.58 14.18
C PRO A 831 -44.96 -4.04 14.25
N MET A 832 -45.38 -4.60 15.38
CA MET A 832 -46.74 -5.13 15.58
C MET A 832 -47.49 -4.28 16.62
N GLU A 833 -48.82 -4.29 16.61
CA GLU A 833 -49.65 -3.50 17.53
C GLU A 833 -49.31 -3.75 19.01
N GLY A 834 -49.08 -5.01 19.40
CA GLY A 834 -48.66 -5.38 20.75
C GLY A 834 -47.16 -5.22 21.05
N ARG A 835 -46.34 -4.83 20.06
CA ARG A 835 -44.90 -4.54 20.24
C ARG A 835 -44.40 -3.58 19.16
N PRO A 836 -44.78 -2.29 19.22
CA PRO A 836 -44.41 -1.32 18.19
C PRO A 836 -42.97 -0.79 18.36
N TYR A 837 -42.26 -1.22 19.41
CA TYR A 837 -40.99 -0.66 19.82
C TYR A 837 -39.79 -1.39 19.21
N LEU A 838 -38.73 -0.61 18.96
CA LEU A 838 -37.39 -1.12 18.71
C LEU A 838 -36.90 -1.90 19.94
N ALA A 839 -36.29 -3.04 19.70
CA ALA A 839 -35.90 -3.97 20.74
C ALA A 839 -34.73 -3.43 21.57
N THR A 840 -34.92 -3.40 22.89
CA THR A 840 -33.88 -3.16 23.88
C THR A 840 -33.91 -4.30 24.89
N ARG A 841 -32.85 -4.43 25.71
CA ARG A 841 -32.83 -5.46 26.76
C ARG A 841 -34.02 -5.31 27.72
N SER A 842 -34.33 -4.08 28.12
CA SER A 842 -35.41 -3.77 29.06
C SER A 842 -36.79 -4.18 28.53
N ASN A 843 -37.16 -3.78 27.30
CA ASN A 843 -38.46 -4.12 26.72
C ASN A 843 -38.55 -5.55 26.13
N SER A 844 -37.44 -6.29 26.10
CA SER A 844 -37.42 -7.70 25.71
C SER A 844 -37.65 -8.64 26.90
N LEU A 845 -37.20 -8.25 28.10
CA LEU A 845 -37.21 -9.10 29.30
C LEU A 845 -38.37 -8.79 30.27
N ASN A 846 -38.99 -7.61 30.17
CA ASN A 846 -40.05 -7.21 31.09
C ASN A 846 -41.44 -7.66 30.62
N ARG A 847 -42.05 -8.63 31.32
CA ARG A 847 -43.38 -9.19 31.02
C ARG A 847 -44.53 -8.19 31.20
N GLU A 848 -44.37 -7.11 31.99
CA GLU A 848 -45.40 -6.08 32.16
C GLU A 848 -45.51 -5.13 30.96
N LEU A 849 -44.39 -4.81 30.30
CA LEU A 849 -44.37 -4.03 29.05
C LEU A 849 -44.88 -4.82 27.84
N GLN A 850 -44.91 -6.16 27.93
CA GLN A 850 -45.46 -7.05 26.90
C GLN A 850 -46.99 -7.24 26.99
N ARG A 851 -47.62 -6.75 28.08
CA ARG A 851 -49.06 -6.87 28.34
C ARG A 851 -49.82 -5.54 28.19
N ARG A 852 -49.12 -4.42 27.98
CA ARG A 852 -49.67 -3.09 27.68
C ARG A 852 -49.42 -2.78 26.22
#